data_AF-A0A9D9WQ89-F1
#
_entry.id   AF-A0A9D9WQ89-F1
#
_cell.length_a   1.000
_cell.length_b   1.000
_cell.length_c   1.000
_cell.angle_alpha   90.00
_cell.angle_beta   90.00
_cell.angle_gamma   90.00
#
_symmetry.space_group_name_H-M   'P 1'
#
loop_
_entity.id
_entity.type
_entity.pdbx_description
1 polymer ?
#
loop_
_entity_poly.entity_id
_entity_poly.type
_entity_poly.pdbx_seq_one_letter_code
_entity_poly.pdbx_strand_id
1 'polypeptide(L)'
;MTLSNPYAQRKTLRALEKAWTKFEGFINRFTRSDFNPLYHLGTLSIFMLIILIATGAYLTMIYRPGLDVAYKTVEKIDSNWFGSLMRSIHRYASDGMIVLIVLHLLKMLFSDRFWGQRWLAWTSGWIMFALVWLTGTMGYWLIWDQRAQWMTEYMMQYLAGTSGLTYVAPDLASRTFSNFVIILFLHVFLPLIGFLGIYIHSLRLSRERWWSPRWVSIQAVIGLVILSLIKPVQSAMPADLSHLIPSVPMDALYLGFLPLIDSLGNWIFWGLAILVGGSLFLLPWIASGRNLGPASVTDPKCTGCNICYAECPFDAIRMKDRNDASGYHKLAIINAAQCTGCGICVGACPTDAIDLNGGYNGEQVFGAVKGALSQEKKSGSPVTILFASQRDEALGGLPAELNVSKENVPVAVSTIGEKEAARVITAVLPSVSAVNIEWIKSLHNEGARDVLLLAPPYDDGVFREDAHWIANRLHMRPALVTKELHWLETTPGESKSVLNFLNDLHRPERQAKKSTPVLPVLKERSRLMPSLVSALVGTLILFAIFALALPLDVLAGMSAAQGSAIRVALDLKGKISSANIPEGMTLPEGADAEKIFGGTHYPVSIRLVVDGKTVLEETYQPSGVSGNGRISALEFISIPSGSHQIEMLLKDDDKDFRTVFSDTLVLDVSQVVVFNYDNSSDAVIVR
;
A
#
# COMPACT_ATOMS: atom_id res chain seq x y z
N MET A 1 -24.66 30.00 10.81
CA MET A 1 -23.97 28.71 11.06
C MET A 1 -22.59 29.04 11.61
N THR A 2 -22.19 28.43 12.72
CA THR A 2 -20.84 28.59 13.29
C THR A 2 -19.79 28.05 12.32
N LEU A 3 -18.87 28.91 11.91
CA LEU A 3 -17.70 28.64 11.06
C LEU A 3 -16.63 27.80 11.79
N SER A 4 -17.05 26.74 12.50
CA SER A 4 -16.14 25.88 13.25
C SER A 4 -15.20 25.14 12.28
N ASN A 5 -13.89 25.16 12.54
CA ASN A 5 -12.90 24.39 11.78
C ASN A 5 -13.30 22.88 11.75
N PRO A 6 -13.81 22.34 10.62
CA PRO A 6 -14.30 20.96 10.57
C PRO A 6 -13.16 19.95 10.70
N TYR A 7 -11.94 20.33 10.30
CA TYR A 7 -10.74 19.51 10.39
C TYR A 7 -10.35 19.19 11.85
N ALA A 8 -10.61 20.12 12.78
CA ALA A 8 -10.26 19.96 14.19
C ALA A 8 -11.19 19.01 14.98
N GLN A 9 -12.30 18.54 14.39
CA GLN A 9 -13.32 17.77 15.12
C GLN A 9 -12.85 16.36 15.53
N ARG A 10 -11.91 15.75 14.79
CA ARG A 10 -11.43 14.38 15.03
C ARG A 10 -10.22 14.34 15.97
N LYS A 11 -10.47 14.60 17.26
CA LYS A 11 -9.42 14.75 18.30
C LYS A 11 -8.39 13.61 18.30
N THR A 12 -8.82 12.35 18.23
CA THR A 12 -7.93 11.18 18.24
C THR A 12 -7.03 11.14 17.00
N LEU A 13 -7.60 11.30 15.79
CA LEU A 13 -6.79 11.36 14.57
C LEU A 13 -5.85 12.57 14.56
N ARG A 14 -6.24 13.72 15.13
CA ARG A 14 -5.36 14.89 15.23
C ARG A 14 -4.21 14.69 16.20
N ALA A 15 -4.42 13.96 17.28
CA ALA A 15 -3.33 13.58 18.19
C ALA A 15 -2.30 12.68 17.48
N LEU A 16 -2.78 11.67 16.74
CA LEU A 16 -1.93 10.78 15.95
C LEU A 16 -1.20 11.52 14.82
N GLU A 17 -1.91 12.36 14.07
CA GLU A 17 -1.28 13.18 13.02
C GLU A 17 -0.24 14.14 13.59
N LYS A 18 -0.49 14.76 14.75
CA LYS A 18 0.48 15.64 15.41
C LYS A 18 1.74 14.88 15.84
N ALA A 19 1.60 13.64 16.29
CA ALA A 19 2.76 12.79 16.58
C ALA A 19 3.54 12.47 15.30
N TRP A 20 2.83 12.15 14.21
CA TRP A 20 3.42 11.89 12.89
C TRP A 20 4.16 13.12 12.33
N THR A 21 3.53 14.30 12.32
CA THR A 21 4.17 15.51 11.78
C THR A 21 5.33 15.98 12.64
N LYS A 22 5.33 15.73 13.95
CA LYS A 22 6.50 15.95 14.81
C LYS A 22 7.67 15.06 14.39
N PHE A 23 7.41 13.81 14.02
CA PHE A 23 8.43 12.90 13.51
C PHE A 23 8.94 13.33 12.14
N GLU A 24 8.06 13.71 11.21
CA GLU A 24 8.45 14.27 9.91
C GLU A 24 9.29 15.55 10.08
N GLY A 25 8.86 16.45 10.97
CA GLY A 25 9.56 17.70 11.27
C GLY A 25 10.94 17.47 11.87
N PHE A 26 11.11 16.42 12.68
CA PHE A 26 12.43 16.01 13.17
C PHE A 26 13.36 15.59 12.02
N ILE A 27 12.88 14.77 11.08
CA ILE A 27 13.66 14.35 9.91
C ILE A 27 13.97 15.52 8.98
N ASN A 28 13.02 16.44 8.78
CA ASN A 28 13.18 17.62 7.93
C ASN A 28 14.36 18.50 8.34
N ARG A 29 14.74 18.52 9.63
CA ARG A 29 15.93 19.25 10.11
C ARG A 29 17.22 18.75 9.48
N PHE A 30 17.27 17.49 9.04
CA PHE A 30 18.45 16.86 8.46
C PHE A 30 18.35 16.70 6.94
N THR A 31 17.18 16.33 6.42
CA THR A 31 17.01 16.03 4.99
C THR A 31 16.50 17.19 4.15
N ARG A 32 15.93 18.24 4.77
CA ARG A 32 14.94 19.14 4.17
C ARG A 32 13.66 18.40 3.76
N SER A 33 12.58 19.14 3.55
CA SER A 33 11.26 18.62 3.14
C SER A 33 11.31 17.85 1.82
N ASP A 34 12.08 18.34 0.84
CA ASP A 34 12.16 17.76 -0.51
C ASP A 34 12.64 16.30 -0.55
N PHE A 35 13.58 15.96 0.34
CA PHE A 35 14.25 14.67 0.35
C PHE A 35 13.87 13.80 1.55
N ASN A 36 12.89 14.21 2.36
CA ASN A 36 12.38 13.36 3.43
C ASN A 36 11.54 12.22 2.82
N PRO A 37 11.95 10.94 2.97
CA PRO A 37 11.23 9.80 2.37
C PRO A 37 9.77 9.67 2.82
N LEU A 38 9.41 10.19 4.00
CA LEU A 38 8.06 10.09 4.56
C LEU A 38 7.00 10.90 3.78
N TYR A 39 7.41 11.89 2.98
CA TYR A 39 6.49 12.57 2.05
C TYR A 39 6.22 11.75 0.79
N HIS A 40 7.07 10.75 0.49
CA HIS A 40 7.08 10.01 -0.78
C HIS A 40 6.70 8.53 -0.62
N LEU A 41 6.04 8.14 0.47
CA LEU A 41 5.74 6.73 0.79
C LEU A 41 4.96 6.00 -0.32
N GLY A 42 3.96 6.68 -0.91
CA GLY A 42 3.16 6.10 -2.01
C GLY A 42 3.96 5.91 -3.29
N THR A 43 4.71 6.93 -3.72
CA THR A 43 5.56 6.85 -4.93
C THR A 43 6.76 5.93 -4.74
N LEU A 44 7.30 5.82 -3.52
CA LEU A 44 8.32 4.83 -3.18
C LEU A 44 7.77 3.40 -3.22
N SER A 45 6.51 3.18 -2.83
CA SER A 45 5.88 1.85 -2.95
C SER A 45 5.73 1.43 -4.41
N ILE A 46 5.34 2.35 -5.30
CA ILE A 46 5.32 2.11 -6.76
C ILE A 46 6.73 1.83 -7.28
N PHE A 47 7.73 2.58 -6.80
CA PHE A 47 9.13 2.37 -7.18
C PHE A 47 9.65 0.99 -6.73
N MET A 48 9.29 0.52 -5.53
CA MET A 48 9.62 -0.84 -5.08
C MET A 48 8.97 -1.90 -5.97
N LEU A 49 7.72 -1.72 -6.40
CA LEU A 49 7.07 -2.62 -7.36
C LEU A 49 7.86 -2.73 -8.66
N ILE A 50 8.40 -1.61 -9.17
CA ILE A 50 9.23 -1.62 -10.38
C ILE A 50 10.54 -2.39 -10.15
N ILE A 51 11.19 -2.20 -9.00
CA ILE A 51 12.40 -2.95 -8.62
C ILE A 51 12.07 -4.45 -8.54
N LEU A 52 10.95 -4.82 -7.92
CA LEU A 52 10.51 -6.21 -7.78
C LEU A 52 10.23 -6.86 -9.13
N ILE A 53 9.59 -6.14 -10.06
CA ILE A 53 9.34 -6.66 -11.41
C ILE A 53 10.65 -6.84 -12.17
N ALA A 54 11.56 -5.86 -12.11
CA ALA A 54 12.84 -5.94 -12.81
C ALA A 54 13.72 -7.09 -12.27
N THR A 55 13.85 -7.20 -10.95
CA THR A 55 14.61 -8.28 -10.30
C THR A 55 13.91 -9.63 -10.47
N GLY A 56 12.57 -9.68 -10.38
CA GLY A 56 11.78 -10.90 -10.61
C GLY A 56 11.89 -11.40 -12.04
N ALA A 57 11.84 -10.53 -13.04
CA ALA A 57 12.08 -10.88 -14.44
C ALA A 57 13.47 -11.51 -14.63
N TYR A 58 14.50 -10.95 -13.99
CA TYR A 58 15.83 -11.56 -14.01
C TYR A 58 15.85 -12.96 -13.36
N LEU A 59 15.26 -13.12 -12.17
CA LEU A 59 15.25 -14.39 -11.45
C LEU A 59 14.47 -15.47 -12.21
N THR A 60 13.32 -15.12 -12.78
CA THR A 60 12.46 -16.05 -13.54
C THR A 60 13.10 -16.56 -14.82
N MET A 61 14.04 -15.83 -15.45
CA MET A 61 14.81 -16.33 -16.60
C MET A 61 15.73 -17.51 -16.25
N ILE A 62 16.08 -17.68 -14.97
CA ILE A 62 17.03 -18.70 -14.49
C ILE A 62 16.30 -19.80 -13.71
N TYR A 63 15.26 -19.42 -12.96
CA TYR A 63 14.50 -20.29 -12.07
C TYR A 63 13.83 -21.46 -12.81
N ARG A 64 13.91 -22.65 -12.23
CA ARG A 64 13.24 -23.87 -12.72
C ARG A 64 12.24 -24.36 -11.67
N PRO A 65 10.93 -24.37 -11.97
CA PRO A 65 9.92 -24.88 -11.06
C PRO A 65 10.02 -26.41 -10.93
N GLY A 66 9.88 -26.93 -9.71
CA GLY A 66 9.80 -28.37 -9.44
C GLY A 66 10.39 -28.76 -8.09
N LEU A 67 9.91 -29.86 -7.50
CA LEU A 67 10.31 -30.33 -6.17
C LEU A 67 11.81 -30.67 -6.05
N ASP A 68 12.36 -31.28 -7.09
CA ASP A 68 13.71 -31.82 -7.14
C ASP A 68 14.75 -30.82 -7.66
N VAL A 69 14.28 -29.71 -8.25
CA VAL A 69 15.08 -28.71 -8.97
C VAL A 69 14.96 -27.27 -8.44
N ALA A 70 13.87 -26.88 -7.79
CA ALA A 70 13.63 -25.49 -7.39
C ALA A 70 14.70 -24.99 -6.42
N TYR A 71 14.88 -25.69 -5.29
CA TYR A 71 15.88 -25.36 -4.28
C TYR A 71 17.31 -25.29 -4.87
N LYS A 72 17.71 -26.29 -5.65
CA LYS A 72 19.02 -26.33 -6.33
C LYS A 72 19.22 -25.16 -7.28
N THR A 73 18.16 -24.73 -7.96
CA THR A 73 18.24 -23.60 -8.88
C THR A 73 18.42 -22.28 -8.12
N VAL A 74 17.77 -22.14 -6.97
CA VAL A 74 17.97 -20.98 -6.07
C VAL A 74 19.40 -20.95 -5.54
N GLU A 75 19.94 -22.06 -5.05
CA GLU A 75 21.35 -22.14 -4.62
C GLU A 75 22.32 -21.82 -5.77
N LYS A 76 22.00 -22.25 -6.99
CA LYS A 76 22.79 -21.89 -8.17
C LYS A 76 22.76 -20.39 -8.44
N ILE A 77 21.62 -19.72 -8.27
CA ILE A 77 21.52 -18.26 -8.37
C ILE A 77 22.41 -17.60 -7.32
N ASP A 78 22.38 -18.09 -6.08
CA ASP A 78 23.18 -17.54 -4.98
C ASP A 78 24.69 -17.76 -5.14
N SER A 79 25.10 -18.85 -5.80
CA SER A 79 26.51 -19.16 -6.03
C SER A 79 27.25 -18.08 -6.84
N ASN A 80 26.52 -17.28 -7.63
CA ASN A 80 27.05 -16.13 -8.35
C ASN A 80 26.79 -14.85 -7.56
N TRP A 81 27.82 -14.00 -7.38
CA TRP A 81 27.71 -12.75 -6.63
C TRP A 81 26.57 -11.84 -7.12
N PHE A 82 26.37 -11.75 -8.44
CA PHE A 82 25.31 -10.92 -9.01
C PHE A 82 23.93 -11.55 -8.85
N GLY A 83 23.84 -12.88 -8.92
CA GLY A 83 22.59 -13.61 -8.68
C GLY A 83 22.15 -13.49 -7.22
N SER A 84 23.07 -13.68 -6.28
CA SER A 84 22.86 -13.44 -4.84
C SER A 84 22.43 -11.99 -4.55
N LEU A 85 23.09 -11.01 -5.18
CA LEU A 85 22.71 -9.60 -5.06
C LEU A 85 21.29 -9.35 -5.57
N MET A 86 20.94 -9.84 -6.77
CA MET A 86 19.60 -9.66 -7.35
C MET A 86 18.51 -10.33 -6.51
N ARG A 87 18.78 -11.54 -6.00
CA ARG A 87 17.86 -12.26 -5.10
C ARG A 87 17.67 -11.50 -3.78
N SER A 88 18.76 -10.96 -3.22
CA SER A 88 18.71 -10.16 -1.98
C SER A 88 17.94 -8.85 -2.18
N ILE A 89 18.17 -8.15 -3.30
CA ILE A 89 17.40 -6.93 -3.64
C ILE A 89 15.93 -7.28 -3.82
N HIS A 90 15.60 -8.38 -4.52
CA HIS A 90 14.21 -8.82 -4.69
C HIS A 90 13.53 -9.07 -3.33
N ARG A 91 14.20 -9.78 -2.43
CA ARG A 91 13.72 -10.06 -1.07
C ARG A 91 13.50 -8.78 -0.25
N TYR A 92 14.52 -7.91 -0.15
CA TYR A 92 14.46 -6.70 0.69
C TYR A 92 13.59 -5.61 0.09
N ALA A 93 13.46 -5.53 -1.24
CA ALA A 93 12.49 -4.64 -1.88
C ALA A 93 11.05 -5.08 -1.55
N SER A 94 10.79 -6.38 -1.40
CA SER A 94 9.48 -6.91 -1.01
C SER A 94 9.11 -6.47 0.41
N ASP A 95 10.03 -6.62 1.36
CA ASP A 95 9.85 -6.15 2.74
C ASP A 95 9.68 -4.64 2.81
N GLY A 96 10.58 -3.92 2.13
CA GLY A 96 10.51 -2.48 2.01
C GLY A 96 9.16 -2.01 1.47
N MET A 97 8.62 -2.70 0.46
CA MET A 97 7.30 -2.39 -0.10
C MET A 97 6.19 -2.53 0.92
N ILE A 98 6.15 -3.63 1.70
CA ILE A 98 5.14 -3.82 2.76
C ILE A 98 5.23 -2.72 3.81
N VAL A 99 6.43 -2.42 4.31
CA VAL A 99 6.62 -1.38 5.33
C VAL A 99 6.22 -0.01 4.79
N LEU A 100 6.60 0.34 3.56
CA LEU A 100 6.22 1.60 2.93
C LEU A 100 4.70 1.72 2.71
N ILE A 101 4.02 0.64 2.31
CA ILE A 101 2.56 0.62 2.18
C ILE A 101 1.88 0.81 3.54
N VAL A 102 2.36 0.13 4.59
CA VAL A 102 1.80 0.30 5.95
C VAL A 102 2.01 1.74 6.44
N LEU A 103 3.21 2.31 6.28
CA LEU A 103 3.46 3.71 6.62
C LEU A 103 2.58 4.66 5.79
N HIS A 104 2.36 4.36 4.52
CA HIS A 104 1.45 5.13 3.66
C HIS A 104 0.00 5.08 4.17
N LEU A 105 -0.52 3.88 4.47
CA LEU A 105 -1.84 3.67 5.03
C LEU A 105 -2.02 4.41 6.36
N LEU A 106 -1.05 4.31 7.27
CA LEU A 106 -1.06 5.01 8.56
C LEU A 106 -1.06 6.53 8.37
N LYS A 107 -0.21 7.07 7.50
CA LYS A 107 -0.21 8.51 7.20
C LYS A 107 -1.56 8.97 6.65
N MET A 108 -2.17 8.21 5.72
CA MET A 108 -3.48 8.55 5.18
C MET A 108 -4.59 8.45 6.23
N LEU A 109 -4.54 7.47 7.13
CA LEU A 109 -5.45 7.33 8.27
C LEU A 109 -5.34 8.51 9.23
N PHE A 110 -4.12 8.81 9.68
CA PHE A 110 -3.84 9.86 10.66
C PHE A 110 -4.24 11.23 10.12
N SER A 111 -3.99 11.51 8.85
CA SER A 111 -4.39 12.76 8.19
C SER A 111 -5.86 12.83 7.77
N ASP A 112 -6.69 11.86 8.15
CA ASP A 112 -8.12 11.77 7.80
C ASP A 112 -8.39 11.75 6.27
N ARG A 113 -7.53 11.08 5.51
CA ARG A 113 -7.54 11.04 4.03
C ARG A 113 -8.16 9.75 3.46
N PHE A 114 -9.19 9.21 4.09
CA PHE A 114 -9.82 7.93 3.68
C PHE A 114 -11.28 8.05 3.22
N TRP A 115 -11.97 9.15 3.52
CA TRP A 115 -13.39 9.31 3.21
C TRP A 115 -13.63 10.37 2.11
N GLY A 116 -14.89 10.59 1.74
CA GLY A 116 -15.26 11.54 0.68
C GLY A 116 -14.78 11.05 -0.67
N GLN A 117 -14.13 11.89 -1.49
CA GLN A 117 -13.61 11.47 -2.80
C GLN A 117 -12.52 10.39 -2.73
N ARG A 118 -11.91 10.22 -1.56
CA ARG A 118 -10.77 9.33 -1.34
C ARG A 118 -11.17 7.92 -0.91
N TRP A 119 -12.48 7.62 -0.78
CA TRP A 119 -12.94 6.28 -0.41
C TRP A 119 -12.42 5.22 -1.38
N LEU A 120 -12.41 5.52 -2.69
CA LEU A 120 -11.93 4.60 -3.72
C LEU A 120 -10.43 4.32 -3.56
N ALA A 121 -9.62 5.34 -3.30
CA ALA A 121 -8.20 5.18 -3.03
C ALA A 121 -7.99 4.34 -1.76
N TRP A 122 -8.76 4.59 -0.71
CA TRP A 122 -8.65 3.83 0.54
C TRP A 122 -8.96 2.34 0.36
N THR A 123 -10.10 1.99 -0.24
CA THR A 123 -10.50 0.58 -0.42
C THR A 123 -9.65 -0.16 -1.44
N SER A 124 -9.33 0.48 -2.57
CA SER A 124 -8.39 -0.11 -3.53
C SER A 124 -7.00 -0.32 -2.90
N GLY A 125 -6.56 0.56 -2.00
CA GLY A 125 -5.31 0.42 -1.26
C GLY A 125 -5.27 -0.85 -0.40
N TRP A 126 -6.36 -1.18 0.29
CA TRP A 126 -6.47 -2.44 1.04
C TRP A 126 -6.46 -3.69 0.15
N ILE A 127 -7.15 -3.63 -0.99
CA ILE A 127 -7.14 -4.72 -1.98
C ILE A 127 -5.74 -4.93 -2.55
N MET A 128 -5.04 -3.85 -2.89
CA MET A 128 -3.66 -3.91 -3.36
C MET A 128 -2.70 -4.39 -2.28
N PHE A 129 -2.87 -3.96 -1.04
CA PHE A 129 -2.06 -4.44 0.08
C PHE A 129 -2.21 -5.96 0.25
N ALA A 130 -3.44 -6.48 0.21
CA ALA A 130 -3.70 -7.92 0.24
C ALA A 130 -3.07 -8.66 -0.96
N LEU A 131 -3.13 -8.08 -2.16
CA LEU A 131 -2.50 -8.65 -3.36
C LEU A 131 -0.97 -8.71 -3.23
N VAL A 132 -0.33 -7.65 -2.73
CA VAL A 132 1.13 -7.60 -2.50
C VAL A 132 1.53 -8.61 -1.43
N TRP A 133 0.77 -8.67 -0.33
CA TRP A 133 0.98 -9.63 0.75
C TRP A 133 0.86 -11.09 0.26
N LEU A 134 -0.19 -11.41 -0.51
CA LEU A 134 -0.38 -12.73 -1.10
C LEU A 134 0.76 -13.07 -2.08
N THR A 135 1.15 -12.12 -2.92
CA THR A 135 2.23 -12.30 -3.89
C THR A 135 3.56 -12.59 -3.20
N GLY A 136 3.95 -11.83 -2.17
CA GLY A 136 5.20 -12.09 -1.46
C GLY A 136 5.17 -13.41 -0.68
N THR A 137 4.01 -13.80 -0.13
CA THR A 137 3.82 -15.12 0.49
C THR A 137 4.08 -16.25 -0.51
N MET A 138 3.54 -16.15 -1.73
CA MET A 138 3.82 -17.09 -2.83
C MET A 138 5.31 -17.18 -3.19
N GLY A 139 6.07 -16.09 -3.03
CA GLY A 139 7.51 -16.09 -3.27
C GLY A 139 8.29 -17.05 -2.37
N TYR A 140 7.83 -17.28 -1.12
CA TYR A 140 8.48 -18.22 -0.20
C TYR A 140 8.33 -19.67 -0.66
N TRP A 141 7.17 -20.04 -1.22
CA TRP A 141 6.97 -21.38 -1.79
C TRP A 141 7.93 -21.69 -2.93
N LEU A 142 8.28 -20.70 -3.75
CA LEU A 142 9.19 -20.87 -4.88
C LEU A 142 10.63 -21.19 -4.46
N ILE A 143 11.01 -20.99 -3.19
CA ILE A 143 12.35 -21.37 -2.70
C ILE A 143 12.44 -22.89 -2.48
N TRP A 144 11.36 -23.50 -2.04
CA TRP A 144 11.29 -24.91 -1.63
C TRP A 144 12.30 -25.30 -0.53
N ASP A 145 12.48 -24.43 0.47
CA ASP A 145 13.20 -24.73 1.70
C ASP A 145 12.26 -25.27 2.79
N GLN A 146 12.78 -25.56 3.98
CA GLN A 146 11.98 -26.04 5.12
C GLN A 146 10.78 -25.14 5.46
N ARG A 147 10.83 -23.83 5.19
CA ARG A 147 9.66 -22.94 5.41
C ARG A 147 8.56 -23.25 4.41
N ALA A 148 8.90 -23.41 3.13
CA ALA A 148 7.94 -23.78 2.10
C ALA A 148 7.28 -25.14 2.39
N GLN A 149 8.07 -26.11 2.87
CA GLN A 149 7.55 -27.40 3.33
C GLN A 149 6.56 -27.23 4.48
N TRP A 150 6.97 -26.53 5.55
CA TRP A 150 6.13 -26.27 6.72
C TRP A 150 4.82 -25.57 6.31
N MET A 151 4.89 -24.54 5.47
CA MET A 151 3.71 -23.81 4.98
C MET A 151 2.76 -24.74 4.21
N THR A 152 3.31 -25.64 3.40
CA THR A 152 2.51 -26.62 2.64
C THR A 152 1.82 -27.60 3.58
N GLU A 153 2.55 -28.19 4.52
CA GLU A 153 2.00 -29.14 5.48
C GLU A 153 0.95 -28.51 6.40
N TYR A 154 1.22 -27.30 6.90
CA TYR A 154 0.28 -26.53 7.67
C TYR A 154 -1.00 -26.25 6.87
N MET A 155 -0.86 -25.79 5.63
CA MET A 155 -2.01 -25.52 4.76
C MET A 155 -2.84 -26.78 4.51
N MET A 156 -2.19 -27.93 4.27
CA MET A 156 -2.87 -29.22 4.10
C MET A 156 -3.62 -29.64 5.38
N GLN A 157 -2.97 -29.58 6.54
CA GLN A 157 -3.57 -30.00 7.82
C GLN A 157 -4.79 -29.17 8.23
N TYR A 158 -4.73 -27.84 8.03
CA TYR A 158 -5.76 -26.93 8.52
C TYR A 158 -6.86 -26.62 7.49
N LEU A 159 -6.62 -26.77 6.18
CA LEU A 159 -7.68 -26.67 5.15
C LEU A 159 -8.36 -28.00 4.82
N ALA A 160 -7.74 -29.15 5.14
CA ALA A 160 -8.40 -30.45 5.10
C ALA A 160 -9.46 -30.54 6.20
N GLY A 161 -10.68 -30.08 5.92
CA GLY A 161 -11.88 -30.48 6.67
C GLY A 161 -12.78 -29.41 7.28
N THR A 162 -12.59 -28.10 7.12
CA THR A 162 -13.40 -27.11 7.89
C THR A 162 -13.96 -25.86 7.18
N SER A 163 -13.93 -25.70 5.85
CA SER A 163 -14.65 -24.55 5.24
C SER A 163 -14.99 -24.76 3.76
N GLY A 164 -15.97 -24.03 3.22
CA GLY A 164 -16.28 -24.02 1.78
C GLY A 164 -15.11 -23.60 0.85
N LEU A 165 -13.94 -23.24 1.40
CA LEU A 165 -12.67 -23.09 0.70
C LEU A 165 -11.97 -24.43 0.41
N THR A 166 -12.42 -25.54 1.01
CA THR A 166 -11.99 -26.91 0.74
C THR A 166 -12.35 -27.37 -0.68
N TYR A 167 -13.04 -26.57 -1.51
CA TYR A 167 -13.17 -26.80 -2.96
C TYR A 167 -11.95 -26.35 -3.78
N VAL A 168 -11.04 -25.54 -3.20
CA VAL A 168 -9.80 -25.08 -3.86
C VAL A 168 -8.58 -25.93 -3.44
N ALA A 169 -8.71 -26.69 -2.35
CA ALA A 169 -7.64 -27.50 -1.76
C ALA A 169 -7.39 -28.90 -2.37
N PRO A 170 -8.35 -29.65 -2.95
CA PRO A 170 -8.09 -31.05 -3.36
C PRO A 170 -7.34 -31.17 -4.69
N ASP A 171 -7.27 -30.11 -5.50
CA ASP A 171 -6.51 -30.09 -6.76
C ASP A 171 -5.13 -29.40 -6.62
N LEU A 172 -4.83 -28.87 -5.42
CA LEU A 172 -3.55 -28.24 -5.11
C LEU A 172 -2.56 -29.21 -4.43
N ALA A 173 -2.96 -30.43 -4.06
CA ALA A 173 -2.05 -31.47 -3.57
C ALA A 173 -1.71 -32.51 -4.65
N SER A 174 -2.60 -32.71 -5.63
CA SER A 174 -2.49 -33.72 -6.67
C SER A 174 -1.56 -33.35 -7.84
N ARG A 175 -0.94 -32.17 -7.87
CA ARG A 175 -0.06 -31.77 -8.98
C ARG A 175 1.14 -30.95 -8.54
N THR A 176 2.07 -31.51 -7.77
CA THR A 176 3.15 -30.73 -7.17
C THR A 176 3.99 -29.94 -8.19
N PHE A 177 4.27 -30.47 -9.39
CA PHE A 177 4.88 -29.70 -10.48
C PHE A 177 3.96 -28.58 -11.02
N SER A 178 2.67 -28.88 -11.24
CA SER A 178 1.68 -27.89 -11.69
C SER A 178 1.49 -26.78 -10.66
N ASN A 179 1.61 -27.06 -9.37
CA ASN A 179 1.48 -26.07 -8.30
C ASN A 179 2.64 -25.08 -8.32
N PHE A 180 3.87 -25.55 -8.51
CA PHE A 180 5.00 -24.64 -8.70
C PHE A 180 4.80 -23.73 -9.91
N VAL A 181 4.26 -24.26 -11.01
CA VAL A 181 3.97 -23.48 -12.20
C VAL A 181 2.82 -22.49 -11.95
N ILE A 182 1.75 -22.90 -11.26
CA ILE A 182 0.63 -22.02 -10.89
C ILE A 182 1.08 -20.92 -9.93
N ILE A 183 1.80 -21.26 -8.87
CA ILE A 183 2.35 -20.31 -7.89
C ILE A 183 3.29 -19.34 -8.61
N LEU A 184 4.18 -19.84 -9.47
CA LEU A 184 5.06 -18.99 -10.28
C LEU A 184 4.25 -18.07 -11.20
N PHE A 185 3.24 -18.59 -11.89
CA PHE A 185 2.37 -17.81 -12.77
C PHE A 185 1.64 -16.71 -12.00
N LEU A 186 1.02 -17.03 -10.86
CA LEU A 186 0.32 -16.06 -10.01
C LEU A 186 1.30 -15.04 -9.42
N HIS A 187 2.46 -15.49 -8.94
CA HIS A 187 3.50 -14.61 -8.40
C HIS A 187 4.03 -13.61 -9.44
N VAL A 188 4.11 -14.00 -10.71
CA VAL A 188 4.51 -13.10 -11.81
C VAL A 188 3.35 -12.21 -12.29
N PHE A 189 2.14 -12.76 -12.40
CA PHE A 189 1.01 -12.07 -13.02
C PHE A 189 0.30 -11.09 -12.07
N LEU A 190 0.18 -11.40 -10.78
CA LEU A 190 -0.47 -10.52 -9.81
C LEU A 190 0.21 -9.13 -9.70
N PRO A 191 1.56 -9.00 -9.66
CA PRO A 191 2.23 -7.70 -9.75
C PRO A 191 1.85 -6.87 -10.98
N LEU A 192 1.61 -7.52 -12.12
CA LEU A 192 1.21 -6.83 -13.36
C LEU A 192 -0.21 -6.27 -13.25
N ILE A 193 -1.14 -7.04 -12.64
CA ILE A 193 -2.47 -6.53 -12.25
C ILE A 193 -2.33 -5.37 -11.24
N GLY A 194 -1.28 -5.38 -10.41
CA GLY A 194 -0.94 -4.28 -9.51
C GLY A 194 -0.90 -2.91 -10.19
N PHE A 195 -0.45 -2.81 -11.44
CA PHE A 195 -0.49 -1.53 -12.19
C PHE A 195 -1.90 -1.07 -12.53
N LEU A 196 -2.81 -1.98 -12.89
CA LEU A 196 -4.23 -1.66 -13.02
C LEU A 196 -4.80 -1.21 -11.67
N GLY A 197 -4.38 -1.85 -10.58
CA GLY A 197 -4.67 -1.43 -9.22
C GLY A 197 -4.23 0.01 -8.94
N ILE A 198 -2.99 0.39 -9.28
CA ILE A 198 -2.45 1.75 -9.14
C ILE A 198 -3.28 2.77 -9.94
N TYR A 199 -3.70 2.41 -11.16
CA TYR A 199 -4.59 3.24 -11.97
C TYR A 199 -5.93 3.47 -11.27
N ILE A 200 -6.60 2.39 -10.81
CA ILE A 200 -7.88 2.47 -10.06
C ILE A 200 -7.73 3.30 -8.79
N HIS A 201 -6.64 3.09 -8.05
CA HIS A 201 -6.29 3.82 -6.84
C HIS A 201 -6.14 5.33 -7.08
N SER A 202 -5.86 5.73 -8.33
CA SER A 202 -5.63 7.12 -8.74
C SER A 202 -6.82 7.78 -9.45
N LEU A 203 -7.85 7.04 -9.89
CA LEU A 203 -8.95 7.53 -10.75
C LEU A 203 -9.70 8.78 -10.24
N ARG A 204 -9.72 9.04 -8.93
CA ARG A 204 -10.39 10.19 -8.31
C ARG A 204 -9.44 11.28 -7.83
N LEU A 205 -8.17 11.19 -8.24
CA LEU A 205 -7.13 12.17 -7.97
C LEU A 205 -6.67 12.69 -9.33
N SER A 206 -6.87 13.97 -9.62
CA SER A 206 -6.28 14.51 -10.86
C SER A 206 -4.79 14.78 -10.64
N ARG A 207 -4.00 14.64 -11.70
CA ARG A 207 -2.58 15.02 -11.75
C ARG A 207 -1.68 14.28 -10.76
N GLU A 208 -2.04 13.05 -10.39
CA GLU A 208 -1.28 12.15 -9.53
C GLU A 208 0.20 12.01 -9.92
N ARG A 209 1.08 11.91 -8.92
CA ARG A 209 2.50 11.66 -9.13
C ARG A 209 2.75 10.16 -9.02
N TRP A 210 3.28 9.59 -10.08
CA TRP A 210 3.67 8.18 -10.11
C TRP A 210 5.13 7.98 -9.69
N TRP A 211 5.94 9.03 -9.79
CA TRP A 211 7.39 8.96 -9.62
C TRP A 211 7.84 9.72 -8.38
N SER A 212 8.67 9.08 -7.56
CA SER A 212 9.39 9.74 -6.47
C SER A 212 10.47 10.67 -7.04
N PRO A 213 10.90 11.71 -6.29
CA PRO A 213 12.03 12.52 -6.70
C PRO A 213 13.27 11.66 -6.94
N ARG A 214 13.99 11.93 -8.05
CA ARG A 214 15.10 11.09 -8.54
C ARG A 214 16.11 10.72 -7.45
N TRP A 215 16.48 11.68 -6.61
CA TRP A 215 17.43 11.47 -5.53
C TRP A 215 16.90 10.56 -4.42
N VAL A 216 15.61 10.63 -4.09
CA VAL A 216 15.00 9.73 -3.11
C VAL A 216 14.96 8.29 -3.67
N SER A 217 14.69 8.13 -4.97
CA SER A 217 14.75 6.82 -5.64
C SER A 217 16.20 6.26 -5.67
N ILE A 218 17.20 7.11 -5.96
CA ILE A 218 18.62 6.73 -5.93
C ILE A 218 19.03 6.30 -4.51
N GLN A 219 18.64 7.04 -3.48
CA GLN A 219 18.89 6.68 -2.08
C GLN A 219 18.25 5.34 -1.71
N ALA A 220 17.05 5.05 -2.23
CA ALA A 220 16.39 3.77 -2.01
C ALA A 220 17.17 2.62 -2.65
N VAL A 221 17.65 2.78 -3.89
CA VAL A 221 18.51 1.78 -4.55
C VAL A 221 19.83 1.58 -3.78
N ILE A 222 20.49 2.67 -3.38
CA ILE A 222 21.73 2.60 -2.59
C ILE A 222 21.48 1.86 -1.27
N GLY A 223 20.40 2.20 -0.56
CA GLY A 223 20.01 1.53 0.69
C GLY A 223 19.79 0.02 0.51
N LEU A 224 19.07 -0.39 -0.55
CA LEU A 224 18.85 -1.80 -0.87
C LEU A 224 20.14 -2.54 -1.23
N VAL A 225 21.00 -1.92 -2.04
CA VAL A 225 22.29 -2.51 -2.43
C VAL A 225 23.19 -2.68 -1.21
N ILE A 226 23.32 -1.64 -0.36
CA ILE A 226 24.12 -1.72 0.87
C ILE A 226 23.58 -2.83 1.77
N LEU A 227 22.25 -2.89 1.99
CA LEU A 227 21.63 -3.94 2.81
C LEU A 227 21.90 -5.34 2.25
N SER A 228 21.73 -5.51 0.93
CA SER A 228 21.95 -6.77 0.23
C SER A 228 23.41 -7.24 0.25
N LEU A 229 24.37 -6.31 0.28
CA LEU A 229 25.80 -6.62 0.39
C LEU A 229 26.22 -6.93 1.83
N ILE A 230 25.67 -6.22 2.82
CA ILE A 230 25.97 -6.44 4.24
C ILE A 230 25.35 -7.74 4.74
N LYS A 231 24.10 -8.00 4.34
CA LYS A 231 23.35 -9.19 4.74
C LYS A 231 22.69 -9.79 3.50
N PRO A 232 23.41 -10.62 2.72
CA PRO A 232 22.81 -11.37 1.63
C PRO A 232 21.71 -12.30 2.15
N VAL A 233 20.63 -12.45 1.39
CA VAL A 233 19.55 -13.36 1.76
C VAL A 233 20.03 -14.81 1.73
N GLN A 234 19.62 -15.59 2.72
CA GLN A 234 19.95 -17.01 2.84
C GLN A 234 18.66 -17.85 2.80
N SER A 235 18.73 -19.00 2.14
CA SER A 235 17.68 -20.03 2.20
C SER A 235 17.80 -20.79 3.53
N ALA A 236 16.67 -21.32 4.03
CA ALA A 236 16.75 -22.35 5.06
C ALA A 236 17.27 -23.66 4.45
N MET A 237 17.41 -24.71 5.27
CA MET A 237 17.75 -26.05 4.78
C MET A 237 16.75 -26.52 3.70
N PRO A 238 17.16 -27.39 2.77
CA PRO A 238 16.26 -27.93 1.75
C PRO A 238 15.06 -28.62 2.39
N ALA A 239 13.91 -28.56 1.73
CA ALA A 239 12.76 -29.35 2.12
C ALA A 239 13.10 -30.85 2.08
N ASP A 240 12.80 -31.55 3.17
CA ASP A 240 12.98 -32.98 3.32
C ASP A 240 11.64 -33.61 3.69
N LEU A 241 11.04 -34.30 2.71
CA LEU A 241 9.71 -34.86 2.86
C LEU A 241 9.66 -36.11 3.76
N SER A 242 10.80 -36.62 4.22
CA SER A 242 10.90 -37.76 5.14
C SER A 242 10.82 -37.37 6.63
N HIS A 243 10.85 -36.08 6.93
CA HIS A 243 10.81 -35.56 8.30
C HIS A 243 9.78 -34.44 8.44
N LEU A 244 9.07 -34.41 9.58
CA LEU A 244 8.28 -33.24 9.96
C LEU A 244 9.22 -32.14 10.47
N ILE A 245 8.89 -30.90 10.15
CA ILE A 245 9.66 -29.75 10.62
C ILE A 245 9.12 -29.31 11.99
N PRO A 246 9.86 -29.49 13.10
CA PRO A 246 9.35 -29.18 14.44
C PRO A 246 9.12 -27.69 14.63
N SER A 247 10.06 -26.89 14.15
CA SER A 247 9.97 -25.45 14.18
C SER A 247 10.81 -24.84 13.07
N VAL A 248 10.35 -23.72 12.51
CA VAL A 248 11.10 -22.96 11.50
C VAL A 248 10.92 -21.46 11.76
N PRO A 249 11.98 -20.64 11.60
CA PRO A 249 11.83 -19.19 11.69
C PRO A 249 10.95 -18.68 10.54
N MET A 250 9.87 -17.98 10.88
CA MET A 250 8.95 -17.36 9.95
C MET A 250 9.19 -15.87 9.85
N ASP A 251 9.23 -15.36 8.63
CA ASP A 251 9.24 -13.92 8.38
C ASP A 251 7.96 -13.28 8.95
N ALA A 252 8.09 -12.28 9.81
CA ALA A 252 6.93 -11.68 10.45
C ALA A 252 5.98 -10.94 9.49
N LEU A 253 6.50 -10.34 8.42
CA LEU A 253 5.69 -9.49 7.54
C LEU A 253 4.73 -10.31 6.67
N TYR A 254 5.22 -11.43 6.12
CA TYR A 254 4.45 -12.29 5.26
C TYR A 254 3.88 -13.50 5.99
N LEU A 255 4.65 -14.12 6.89
CA LEU A 255 4.33 -15.42 7.49
C LEU A 255 4.02 -15.34 8.99
N GLY A 256 4.17 -14.18 9.63
CA GLY A 256 3.92 -14.00 11.07
C GLY A 256 2.49 -14.29 11.51
N PHE A 257 1.54 -14.32 10.57
CA PHE A 257 0.16 -14.74 10.82
C PHE A 257 0.03 -16.24 11.14
N LEU A 258 0.93 -17.09 10.65
CA LEU A 258 0.85 -18.54 10.83
C LEU A 258 1.03 -18.96 12.31
N PRO A 259 2.09 -18.53 13.05
CA PRO A 259 2.18 -18.81 14.48
C PRO A 259 1.07 -18.13 15.32
N LEU A 260 0.49 -17.02 14.84
CA LEU A 260 -0.69 -16.43 15.47
C LEU A 260 -1.93 -17.31 15.30
N ILE A 261 -2.11 -17.96 14.14
CA ILE A 261 -3.20 -18.91 13.96
C ILE A 261 -2.99 -20.16 14.83
N ASP A 262 -1.76 -20.69 14.90
CA ASP A 262 -1.46 -21.87 15.72
C ASP A 262 -1.76 -21.61 17.22
N SER A 263 -1.45 -20.40 17.71
CA SER A 263 -1.70 -20.01 19.11
C SER A 263 -3.14 -19.61 19.43
N LEU A 264 -3.83 -18.87 18.54
CA LEU A 264 -5.19 -18.37 18.77
C LEU A 264 -6.28 -19.32 18.28
N GLY A 265 -5.96 -20.24 17.38
CA GLY A 265 -6.90 -21.06 16.63
C GLY A 265 -7.50 -20.33 15.40
N ASN A 266 -7.80 -21.11 14.36
CA ASN A 266 -8.24 -20.62 13.05
C ASN A 266 -9.47 -19.69 13.12
N TRP A 267 -10.51 -20.08 13.85
CA TRP A 267 -11.75 -19.29 13.95
C TRP A 267 -11.55 -17.94 14.61
N ILE A 268 -10.80 -17.88 15.71
CA ILE A 268 -10.56 -16.64 16.44
C ILE A 268 -9.68 -15.71 15.61
N PHE A 269 -8.59 -16.24 15.04
CA PHE A 269 -7.68 -15.44 14.22
C PHE A 269 -8.41 -14.82 13.02
N TRP A 270 -9.09 -15.62 12.19
CA TRP A 270 -9.77 -15.08 11.01
C TRP A 270 -10.97 -14.21 11.38
N GLY A 271 -11.68 -14.53 12.46
CA GLY A 271 -12.76 -13.68 12.97
C GLY A 271 -12.26 -12.28 13.34
N LEU A 272 -11.13 -12.20 14.07
CA LEU A 272 -10.50 -10.92 14.41
C LEU A 272 -9.91 -10.21 13.18
N ALA A 273 -9.26 -10.94 12.27
CA ALA A 273 -8.70 -10.38 11.04
C ALA A 273 -9.77 -9.77 10.13
N ILE A 274 -10.91 -10.48 9.95
CA ILE A 274 -12.06 -9.98 9.20
C ILE A 274 -12.71 -8.80 9.92
N LEU A 275 -12.85 -8.85 11.24
CA LEU A 275 -13.42 -7.74 12.00
C LEU A 275 -12.57 -6.47 11.87
N VAL A 276 -11.26 -6.56 12.11
CA VAL A 276 -10.34 -5.42 12.06
C VAL A 276 -10.16 -4.95 10.62
N GLY A 277 -9.81 -5.85 9.69
CA GLY A 277 -9.60 -5.54 8.28
C GLY A 277 -10.87 -5.03 7.61
N GLY A 278 -12.02 -5.66 7.88
CA GLY A 278 -13.32 -5.23 7.39
C GLY A 278 -13.74 -3.87 7.95
N SER A 279 -13.50 -3.61 9.24
CA SER A 279 -13.75 -2.29 9.84
C SER A 279 -12.89 -1.20 9.21
N LEU A 280 -11.60 -1.48 8.97
CA LEU A 280 -10.70 -0.54 8.31
C LEU A 280 -11.10 -0.33 6.84
N PHE A 281 -11.47 -1.39 6.13
CA PHE A 281 -11.95 -1.30 4.75
C PHE A 281 -13.23 -0.46 4.64
N LEU A 282 -14.19 -0.66 5.54
CA LEU A 282 -15.47 0.04 5.58
C LEU A 282 -15.42 1.42 6.27
N LEU A 283 -14.26 1.80 6.81
CA LEU A 283 -14.05 3.05 7.53
C LEU A 283 -14.56 4.30 6.78
N PRO A 284 -14.42 4.44 5.44
CA PRO A 284 -14.92 5.60 4.71
C PRO A 284 -16.43 5.85 4.86
N TRP A 285 -17.22 4.79 5.08
CA TRP A 285 -18.68 4.86 5.20
C TRP A 285 -19.15 4.91 6.65
N ILE A 286 -18.42 4.26 7.55
CA ILE A 286 -18.77 4.22 8.99
C ILE A 286 -18.36 5.52 9.68
N ALA A 287 -17.21 6.09 9.31
CA ALA A 287 -16.64 7.27 9.90
C ALA A 287 -16.43 8.37 8.84
N SER A 288 -17.51 8.88 8.26
CA SER A 288 -17.45 10.04 7.36
C SER A 288 -17.18 11.34 8.12
N GLY A 289 -16.27 12.17 7.61
CA GLY A 289 -15.93 13.46 8.21
C GLY A 289 -16.85 14.57 7.71
N ARG A 290 -16.68 15.77 8.27
CA ARG A 290 -17.29 16.99 7.72
C ARG A 290 -16.27 17.69 6.83
N ASN A 291 -16.70 18.18 5.68
CA ASN A 291 -15.89 19.07 4.84
C ASN A 291 -16.70 20.34 4.53
N LEU A 292 -16.03 21.32 3.94
CA LEU A 292 -16.65 22.59 3.59
C LEU A 292 -17.35 22.54 2.21
N GLY A 293 -17.26 21.43 1.50
CA GLY A 293 -17.85 21.27 0.17
C GLY A 293 -19.35 20.92 0.19
N PRO A 294 -19.99 20.87 -0.98
CA PRO A 294 -19.42 21.24 -2.28
C PRO A 294 -19.27 22.76 -2.44
N ALA A 295 -18.44 23.18 -3.39
CA ALA A 295 -18.40 24.57 -3.81
C ALA A 295 -19.69 24.95 -4.54
N SER A 296 -20.07 26.23 -4.47
CA SER A 296 -21.24 26.81 -5.15
C SER A 296 -20.83 28.03 -5.94
N VAL A 297 -21.47 28.25 -7.09
CA VAL A 297 -21.22 29.41 -7.95
C VAL A 297 -22.41 30.37 -7.85
N THR A 298 -22.12 31.64 -7.64
CA THR A 298 -23.10 32.73 -7.65
C THR A 298 -23.20 33.26 -9.08
N ASP A 299 -24.24 32.83 -9.79
CA ASP A 299 -24.38 32.99 -11.24
C ASP A 299 -24.09 34.40 -11.77
N PRO A 300 -24.61 35.51 -11.19
CA PRO A 300 -24.38 36.86 -11.72
C PRO A 300 -22.92 37.33 -11.64
N LYS A 301 -22.15 36.85 -10.64
CA LYS A 301 -20.75 37.24 -10.43
C LYS A 301 -19.78 36.42 -11.29
N CYS A 302 -20.18 35.23 -11.75
CA CYS A 302 -19.30 34.35 -12.53
C CYS A 302 -19.07 34.98 -13.92
N THR A 303 -17.83 35.13 -14.38
CA THR A 303 -17.54 35.68 -15.72
C THR A 303 -17.31 34.61 -16.78
N GLY A 304 -17.27 33.34 -16.40
CA GLY A 304 -16.93 32.26 -17.31
C GLY A 304 -15.45 32.16 -17.71
N CYS A 305 -14.54 32.84 -16.99
CA CYS A 305 -13.10 32.94 -17.34
C CYS A 305 -12.27 31.63 -17.25
N ASN A 306 -12.86 30.51 -16.82
CA ASN A 306 -12.25 29.17 -16.83
C ASN A 306 -11.05 28.93 -15.87
N ILE A 307 -10.67 29.89 -15.02
CA ILE A 307 -9.52 29.73 -14.09
C ILE A 307 -9.80 28.64 -13.05
N CYS A 308 -10.97 28.69 -12.40
CA CYS A 308 -11.36 27.70 -11.38
C CYS A 308 -11.38 26.26 -11.92
N TYR A 309 -11.78 26.08 -13.17
CA TYR A 309 -11.73 24.80 -13.87
C TYR A 309 -10.29 24.29 -14.03
N ALA A 310 -9.40 25.15 -14.52
CA ALA A 310 -7.99 24.81 -14.74
C ALA A 310 -7.23 24.48 -13.44
N GLU A 311 -7.65 25.07 -12.31
CA GLU A 311 -7.01 24.88 -11.00
C GLU A 311 -7.65 23.78 -10.14
N CYS A 312 -8.78 23.19 -10.54
CA CYS A 312 -9.44 22.17 -9.73
C CYS A 312 -8.65 20.85 -9.73
N PRO A 313 -8.06 20.41 -8.59
CA PRO A 313 -7.26 19.18 -8.57
C PRO A 313 -8.10 17.90 -8.46
N PHE A 314 -9.43 18.03 -8.53
CA PHE A 314 -10.37 16.90 -8.48
C PHE A 314 -11.25 16.83 -9.74
N ASP A 315 -10.97 17.67 -10.74
CA ASP A 315 -11.78 17.79 -11.98
C ASP A 315 -13.29 17.93 -11.71
N ALA A 316 -13.62 18.62 -10.61
CA ALA A 316 -14.98 18.75 -10.08
C ALA A 316 -15.74 19.93 -10.69
N ILE A 317 -15.15 20.68 -11.61
CA ILE A 317 -15.74 21.87 -12.22
C ILE A 317 -15.90 21.59 -13.71
N ARG A 318 -17.00 22.04 -14.31
CA ARG A 318 -17.20 22.06 -15.77
C ARG A 318 -17.74 23.41 -16.19
N MET A 319 -17.35 23.87 -17.38
CA MET A 319 -17.88 25.11 -17.94
C MET A 319 -19.07 24.78 -18.85
N LYS A 320 -20.26 25.24 -18.49
CA LYS A 320 -21.47 25.11 -19.29
C LYS A 320 -21.76 26.42 -20.01
N ASP A 321 -22.29 26.34 -21.23
CA ASP A 321 -22.81 27.53 -21.90
C ASP A 321 -24.01 28.10 -21.14
N ARG A 322 -24.08 29.43 -21.09
CA ARG A 322 -25.19 30.19 -20.52
C ARG A 322 -25.58 31.34 -21.44
N ASN A 323 -26.85 31.72 -21.39
CA ASN A 323 -27.38 32.89 -22.09
C ASN A 323 -28.38 33.58 -21.15
N ASP A 324 -27.85 34.27 -20.15
CA ASP A 324 -28.60 34.95 -19.10
C ASP A 324 -28.27 36.46 -19.11
N ALA A 325 -28.95 37.22 -18.23
CA ALA A 325 -28.78 38.67 -18.12
C ALA A 325 -27.39 39.11 -17.64
N SER A 326 -26.49 38.18 -17.32
CA SER A 326 -25.13 38.50 -16.87
C SER A 326 -24.23 39.06 -17.98
N GLY A 327 -24.56 38.80 -19.26
CA GLY A 327 -23.74 39.17 -20.42
C GLY A 327 -22.52 38.27 -20.69
N TYR A 328 -22.35 37.15 -19.99
CA TYR A 328 -21.26 36.19 -20.27
C TYR A 328 -21.77 34.87 -20.83
N HIS A 329 -20.94 34.20 -21.64
CA HIS A 329 -21.32 32.99 -22.37
C HIS A 329 -21.09 31.67 -21.61
N LYS A 330 -20.32 31.67 -20.52
CA LYS A 330 -19.97 30.44 -19.78
C LYS A 330 -20.29 30.58 -18.29
N LEU A 331 -20.79 29.50 -17.69
CA LEU A 331 -21.02 29.33 -16.25
C LEU A 331 -20.16 28.17 -15.73
N ALA A 332 -19.50 28.36 -14.59
CA ALA A 332 -18.87 27.25 -13.88
C ALA A 332 -19.94 26.43 -13.13
N ILE A 333 -19.95 25.12 -13.33
CA ILE A 333 -20.83 24.17 -12.64
C ILE A 333 -19.98 23.22 -11.82
N ILE A 334 -20.37 23.03 -10.55
CA ILE A 334 -19.66 22.16 -9.62
C ILE A 334 -20.32 20.79 -9.55
N ASN A 335 -19.56 19.74 -9.80
CA ASN A 335 -19.96 18.37 -9.49
C ASN A 335 -19.76 18.11 -8.00
N ALA A 336 -20.86 18.12 -7.24
CA ALA A 336 -20.83 17.86 -5.80
C ALA A 336 -20.24 16.50 -5.45
N ALA A 337 -20.42 15.49 -6.33
CA ALA A 337 -19.89 14.16 -6.15
C ALA A 337 -18.40 14.04 -6.45
N GLN A 338 -17.71 15.09 -6.92
CA GLN A 338 -16.25 15.16 -7.07
C GLN A 338 -15.60 16.26 -6.21
N CYS A 339 -16.37 17.22 -5.69
CA CYS A 339 -15.84 18.32 -4.90
C CYS A 339 -15.40 17.84 -3.50
N THR A 340 -14.23 18.30 -3.04
CA THR A 340 -13.68 18.00 -1.69
C THR A 340 -13.79 19.16 -0.71
N GLY A 341 -14.26 20.34 -1.17
CA GLY A 341 -14.32 21.54 -0.32
C GLY A 341 -12.97 22.18 -0.01
N CYS A 342 -11.96 22.01 -0.87
CA CYS A 342 -10.59 22.52 -0.64
C CYS A 342 -10.42 24.05 -0.69
N GLY A 343 -11.36 24.77 -1.29
CA GLY A 343 -11.32 26.24 -1.41
C GLY A 343 -10.37 26.80 -2.46
N ILE A 344 -9.64 25.98 -3.22
CA ILE A 344 -8.71 26.45 -4.27
C ILE A 344 -9.45 27.31 -5.31
N CYS A 345 -10.63 26.86 -5.76
CA CYS A 345 -11.47 27.60 -6.70
C CYS A 345 -12.00 28.94 -6.14
N VAL A 346 -12.18 29.05 -4.82
CA VAL A 346 -12.59 30.30 -4.17
C VAL A 346 -11.46 31.33 -4.28
N GLY A 347 -10.23 30.94 -3.90
CA GLY A 347 -9.07 31.81 -4.05
C GLY A 347 -8.73 32.13 -5.51
N ALA A 348 -9.03 31.22 -6.44
CA ALA A 348 -8.76 31.42 -7.86
C ALA A 348 -9.75 32.37 -8.55
N CYS A 349 -10.94 32.60 -7.98
CA CYS A 349 -12.00 33.35 -8.62
C CYS A 349 -11.75 34.87 -8.52
N PRO A 350 -11.52 35.58 -9.65
CA PRO A 350 -11.20 37.02 -9.60
C PRO A 350 -12.40 37.90 -9.22
N THR A 351 -13.62 37.38 -9.32
CA THR A 351 -14.87 38.12 -9.02
C THR A 351 -15.58 37.62 -7.77
N ASP A 352 -14.91 36.78 -6.96
CA ASP A 352 -15.47 36.18 -5.74
C ASP A 352 -16.86 35.57 -5.97
N ALA A 353 -17.01 34.89 -7.11
CA ALA A 353 -18.25 34.25 -7.54
C ALA A 353 -18.42 32.83 -7.00
N ILE A 354 -17.46 32.30 -6.24
CA ILE A 354 -17.44 30.92 -5.77
C ILE A 354 -17.29 30.91 -4.26
N ASP A 355 -18.14 30.14 -3.58
CA ASP A 355 -18.10 29.91 -2.14
C ASP A 355 -18.17 28.41 -1.81
N LEU A 356 -18.07 28.07 -0.53
CA LEU A 356 -18.15 26.72 -0.01
C LEU A 356 -19.40 26.56 0.87
N ASN A 357 -20.31 25.66 0.47
CA ASN A 357 -21.61 25.46 1.14
C ASN A 357 -21.49 25.04 2.61
N GLY A 358 -20.38 24.44 3.02
CA GLY A 358 -20.10 24.10 4.41
C GLY A 358 -19.75 25.29 5.30
N GLY A 359 -20.01 26.52 4.83
CA GLY A 359 -20.01 27.73 5.64
C GLY A 359 -18.83 28.66 5.40
N TYR A 360 -17.98 28.42 4.40
CA TYR A 360 -16.86 29.30 4.08
C TYR A 360 -17.20 30.21 2.89
N ASN A 361 -17.19 31.53 3.14
CA ASN A 361 -17.41 32.56 2.14
C ASN A 361 -16.19 33.50 2.09
N GLY A 362 -15.60 33.63 0.90
CA GLY A 362 -14.35 34.39 0.73
C GLY A 362 -14.52 35.88 1.03
N GLU A 363 -15.63 36.47 0.59
CA GLU A 363 -15.94 37.89 0.76
C GLU A 363 -16.10 38.26 2.24
N GLN A 364 -16.78 37.43 3.03
CA GLN A 364 -16.94 37.61 4.48
C GLN A 364 -15.60 37.53 5.22
N VAL A 365 -14.76 36.55 4.88
CA VAL A 365 -13.43 36.40 5.48
C VAL A 365 -12.56 37.61 5.15
N PHE A 366 -12.54 38.02 3.88
CA PHE A 366 -11.74 39.16 3.46
C PHE A 366 -12.23 40.48 4.07
N GLY A 367 -13.54 40.67 4.14
CA GLY A 367 -14.16 41.82 4.83
C GLY A 367 -13.78 41.88 6.31
N ALA A 368 -13.74 40.74 7.01
CA ALA A 368 -13.28 40.68 8.40
C ALA A 368 -11.79 41.04 8.54
N VAL A 369 -10.93 40.55 7.64
CA VAL A 369 -9.50 40.94 7.61
C VAL A 369 -9.33 42.44 7.36
N LYS A 370 -10.05 43.01 6.39
CA LYS A 370 -10.03 44.46 6.12
C LYS A 370 -10.54 45.29 7.29
N GLY A 371 -11.62 44.86 7.92
CA GLY A 371 -12.18 45.50 9.11
C GLY A 371 -11.16 45.56 10.24
N ALA A 372 -10.54 44.41 10.54
CA ALA A 372 -9.46 44.32 11.53
C ALA A 372 -8.25 45.18 11.15
N LEU A 373 -7.82 45.18 9.88
CA LEU A 373 -6.71 46.01 9.40
C LEU A 373 -7.01 47.50 9.57
N SER A 374 -8.22 47.93 9.22
CA SER A 374 -8.65 49.32 9.35
C SER A 374 -8.71 49.78 10.80
N GLN A 375 -9.06 48.88 11.72
CA GLN A 375 -9.09 49.14 13.15
C GLN A 375 -7.68 49.27 13.73
N GLU A 376 -6.79 48.31 13.46
CA GLU A 376 -5.42 48.32 13.99
C GLU A 376 -4.55 49.40 13.35
N LYS A 377 -4.81 49.79 12.10
CA LYS A 377 -4.12 50.93 11.48
C LYS A 377 -4.35 52.22 12.25
N LYS A 378 -5.55 52.43 12.81
CA LYS A 378 -5.85 53.62 13.63
C LYS A 378 -5.05 53.65 14.94
N SER A 379 -4.58 52.50 15.44
CA SER A 379 -3.72 52.45 16.63
C SER A 379 -2.26 52.78 16.33
N GLY A 380 -1.88 53.00 15.06
CA GLY A 380 -0.53 53.39 14.65
C GLY A 380 0.50 52.25 14.66
N SER A 381 0.08 51.02 14.95
CA SER A 381 0.96 49.85 14.99
C SER A 381 1.16 49.26 13.58
N PRO A 382 2.36 48.79 13.22
CA PRO A 382 2.54 48.08 11.97
C PRO A 382 1.78 46.74 12.01
N VAL A 383 1.03 46.47 10.95
CA VAL A 383 0.17 45.29 10.85
C VAL A 383 0.73 44.27 9.86
N THR A 384 0.88 43.03 10.30
CA THR A 384 1.19 41.87 9.47
C THR A 384 -0.06 41.00 9.33
N ILE A 385 -0.40 40.61 8.10
CA ILE A 385 -1.49 39.67 7.83
C ILE A 385 -0.89 38.27 7.69
N LEU A 386 -1.41 37.29 8.43
CA LEU A 386 -0.99 35.89 8.36
C LEU A 386 -2.13 35.03 7.82
N PHE A 387 -1.92 34.36 6.70
CA PHE A 387 -2.84 33.35 6.19
C PHE A 387 -2.31 31.94 6.51
N ALA A 388 -3.14 31.12 7.15
CA ALA A 388 -2.82 29.75 7.52
C ALA A 388 -3.95 28.78 7.14
N SER A 389 -3.65 27.48 7.03
CA SER A 389 -4.67 26.47 6.77
C SER A 389 -5.33 25.97 8.05
N GLN A 390 -6.56 25.44 7.92
CA GLN A 390 -7.27 24.75 9.00
C GLN A 390 -6.47 23.58 9.60
N ARG A 391 -5.62 22.93 8.79
CA ARG A 391 -4.73 21.86 9.26
C ARG A 391 -3.60 22.41 10.13
N ASP A 392 -2.97 23.50 9.72
CA ASP A 392 -1.89 24.12 10.50
C ASP A 392 -2.39 24.55 11.87
N GLU A 393 -3.56 25.19 11.92
CA GLU A 393 -4.22 25.55 13.18
C GLU A 393 -4.50 24.30 14.04
N ALA A 394 -5.18 23.29 13.47
CA ALA A 394 -5.62 22.10 14.21
C ALA A 394 -4.45 21.26 14.79
N LEU A 395 -3.29 21.29 14.14
CA LEU A 395 -2.09 20.56 14.59
C LEU A 395 -1.21 21.40 15.54
N GLY A 396 -1.57 22.66 15.80
CA GLY A 396 -0.80 23.57 16.64
C GLY A 396 0.43 24.16 15.94
N GLY A 397 0.35 24.35 14.63
CA GLY A 397 1.35 25.07 13.83
C GLY A 397 1.32 26.58 14.04
N LEU A 398 0.25 27.11 14.65
CA LEU A 398 0.17 28.49 15.10
C LEU A 398 0.54 28.56 16.60
N PRO A 399 1.31 29.59 17.03
CA PRO A 399 1.43 29.96 18.45
C PRO A 399 0.05 30.14 19.07
N ALA A 400 -0.09 29.85 20.37
CA ALA A 400 -1.39 29.86 21.04
C ALA A 400 -2.11 31.21 20.92
N GLU A 401 -1.33 32.29 20.89
CA GLU A 401 -1.76 33.68 20.78
C GLU A 401 -2.34 34.00 19.39
N LEU A 402 -1.99 33.24 18.34
CA LEU A 402 -2.43 33.44 16.95
C LEU A 402 -3.64 32.59 16.55
N ASN A 403 -4.14 31.72 17.44
CA ASN A 403 -5.29 30.87 17.14
C ASN A 403 -6.56 31.72 16.94
N VAL A 404 -7.42 31.30 16.01
CA VAL A 404 -8.65 32.03 15.73
C VAL A 404 -9.81 31.52 16.59
N SER A 405 -10.81 32.38 16.81
CA SER A 405 -12.02 32.00 17.54
C SER A 405 -12.76 30.87 16.81
N LYS A 406 -13.31 29.93 17.59
CA LYS A 406 -14.18 28.85 17.07
C LYS A 406 -15.60 29.32 16.77
N GLU A 407 -15.94 30.52 17.24
CA GLU A 407 -17.21 31.20 17.09
C GLU A 407 -16.94 32.46 16.27
N ASN A 408 -17.57 32.59 15.08
CA ASN A 408 -17.43 33.67 14.07
C ASN A 408 -16.51 33.35 12.86
N VAL A 409 -16.30 34.37 12.01
CA VAL A 409 -15.36 34.35 10.87
C VAL A 409 -13.96 34.05 11.40
N PRO A 410 -13.19 33.13 10.79
CA PRO A 410 -11.92 32.62 11.31
C PRO A 410 -10.78 33.64 11.17
N VAL A 411 -10.91 34.79 11.84
CA VAL A 411 -9.97 35.90 11.89
C VAL A 411 -9.74 36.31 13.33
N ALA A 412 -8.48 36.46 13.73
CA ALA A 412 -8.09 36.96 15.05
C ALA A 412 -7.00 38.02 14.94
N VAL A 413 -6.99 38.94 15.91
CA VAL A 413 -5.97 39.98 16.04
C VAL A 413 -5.15 39.69 17.28
N SER A 414 -3.85 39.60 17.09
CA SER A 414 -2.90 39.21 18.11
C SER A 414 -1.72 40.17 18.14
N THR A 415 -0.94 40.10 19.21
CA THR A 415 0.24 40.95 19.37
C THR A 415 1.47 40.08 19.52
N ILE A 416 2.53 40.39 18.79
CA ILE A 416 3.82 39.71 18.88
C ILE A 416 4.93 40.73 19.15
N GLY A 417 5.88 40.37 20.01
CA GLY A 417 7.04 41.17 20.38
C GLY A 417 6.91 41.94 21.71
N GLU A 418 8.04 42.13 22.41
CA GLU A 418 8.08 42.75 23.76
C GLU A 418 8.26 44.28 23.75
N LYS A 419 8.83 44.88 22.69
CA LYS A 419 9.25 46.31 22.69
C LYS A 419 8.64 47.18 21.58
N GLU A 420 8.16 46.59 20.49
CA GLU A 420 7.26 47.20 19.52
C GLU A 420 6.18 46.17 19.23
N ALA A 421 4.98 46.36 19.78
CA ALA A 421 3.85 45.46 19.63
C ALA A 421 3.36 45.48 18.17
N ALA A 422 3.96 44.66 17.32
CA ALA A 422 3.49 44.48 15.96
C ALA A 422 2.20 43.64 16.01
N ARG A 423 1.18 44.13 15.30
CA ARG A 423 -0.12 43.49 15.26
C ARG A 423 -0.13 42.43 14.18
N VAL A 424 -0.60 41.24 14.52
CA VAL A 424 -0.76 40.13 13.58
C VAL A 424 -2.23 39.83 13.43
N ILE A 425 -2.76 39.97 12.21
CA ILE A 425 -4.10 39.57 11.87
C ILE A 425 -4.01 38.18 11.23
N THR A 426 -4.43 37.16 11.96
CA THR A 426 -4.42 35.77 11.49
C THR A 426 -5.75 35.44 10.85
N ALA A 427 -5.74 34.93 9.62
CA ALA A 427 -6.90 34.39 8.93
C ALA A 427 -6.69 32.90 8.62
N VAL A 428 -7.57 32.04 9.14
CA VAL A 428 -7.50 30.59 8.92
C VAL A 428 -8.49 30.19 7.82
N LEU A 429 -7.95 29.54 6.79
CA LEU A 429 -8.67 29.19 5.57
C LEU A 429 -8.75 27.67 5.37
N PRO A 430 -9.67 27.16 4.53
CA PRO A 430 -9.74 25.73 4.20
C PRO A 430 -8.39 25.16 3.77
N SER A 431 -7.66 25.93 2.97
CA SER A 431 -6.28 25.69 2.58
C SER A 431 -5.60 27.03 2.29
N VAL A 432 -4.26 27.07 2.29
CA VAL A 432 -3.50 28.29 1.94
C VAL A 432 -3.85 28.80 0.53
N SER A 433 -4.27 27.90 -0.38
CA SER A 433 -4.71 28.30 -1.72
C SER A 433 -6.08 28.95 -1.79
N ALA A 434 -6.85 28.95 -0.71
CA ALA A 434 -8.09 29.70 -0.66
C ALA A 434 -7.87 31.23 -0.56
N VAL A 435 -6.62 31.70 -0.39
CA VAL A 435 -6.28 33.12 -0.53
C VAL A 435 -6.43 33.54 -2.00
N ASN A 436 -7.20 34.59 -2.23
CA ASN A 436 -7.26 35.27 -3.51
C ASN A 436 -6.05 36.21 -3.65
N ILE A 437 -5.33 36.13 -4.77
CA ILE A 437 -4.13 36.95 -5.00
C ILE A 437 -4.44 38.45 -5.06
N GLU A 438 -5.67 38.84 -5.40
CA GLU A 438 -6.11 40.24 -5.35
C GLU A 438 -6.24 40.75 -3.91
N TRP A 439 -6.48 39.86 -2.94
CA TRP A 439 -6.49 40.25 -1.53
C TRP A 439 -5.12 40.76 -1.10
N ILE A 440 -4.04 40.12 -1.55
CA ILE A 440 -2.67 40.52 -1.23
C ILE A 440 -2.43 41.97 -1.68
N LYS A 441 -2.79 42.28 -2.93
CA LYS A 441 -2.69 43.63 -3.50
C LYS A 441 -3.52 44.64 -2.70
N SER A 442 -4.79 44.30 -2.44
CA SER A 442 -5.70 45.19 -1.73
C SER A 442 -5.28 45.43 -0.28
N LEU A 443 -4.77 44.43 0.43
CA LEU A 443 -4.28 44.58 1.80
C LEU A 443 -3.07 45.50 1.86
N HIS A 444 -2.15 45.37 0.90
CA HIS A 444 -1.01 46.27 0.83
C HIS A 444 -1.44 47.72 0.55
N ASN A 445 -2.37 47.93 -0.38
CA ASN A 445 -2.94 49.26 -0.66
C ASN A 445 -3.67 49.86 0.57
N GLU A 446 -4.25 49.03 1.42
CA GLU A 446 -4.92 49.47 2.64
C GLU A 446 -3.95 49.76 3.80
N GLY A 447 -2.67 49.42 3.64
CA GLY A 447 -1.60 49.72 4.57
C GLY A 447 -1.16 48.54 5.43
N ALA A 448 -1.45 47.30 5.03
CA ALA A 448 -0.78 46.14 5.60
C ALA A 448 0.73 46.21 5.29
N ARG A 449 1.55 46.18 6.34
CA ARG A 449 3.01 46.27 6.20
C ARG A 449 3.59 44.99 5.63
N ASP A 450 3.08 43.83 6.02
CA ASP A 450 3.56 42.53 5.56
C ASP A 450 2.38 41.57 5.38
N VAL A 451 2.46 40.70 4.37
CA VAL A 451 1.52 39.59 4.16
C VAL A 451 2.32 38.30 4.19
N LEU A 452 1.99 37.39 5.10
CA LEU A 452 2.66 36.11 5.28
C LEU A 452 1.73 34.95 4.89
N LEU A 453 2.19 34.14 3.93
CA LEU A 453 1.55 32.89 3.56
C LEU A 453 2.25 31.72 4.26
N LEU A 454 1.53 31.03 5.15
CA LEU A 454 2.01 29.81 5.79
C LEU A 454 1.65 28.61 4.90
N ALA A 455 2.68 27.88 4.46
CA ALA A 455 2.51 26.76 3.55
C ALA A 455 3.06 25.45 4.15
N PRO A 456 2.36 24.32 3.98
CA PRO A 456 2.92 23.01 4.28
C PRO A 456 4.03 22.65 3.29
N PRO A 457 4.86 21.62 3.61
CA PRO A 457 5.81 21.05 2.67
C PRO A 457 5.12 20.63 1.36
N TYR A 458 5.88 20.71 0.26
CA TYR A 458 5.37 20.62 -1.11
C TYR A 458 4.39 19.45 -1.37
N ASP A 459 4.68 18.24 -0.88
CA ASP A 459 3.86 17.04 -1.11
C ASP A 459 2.96 16.66 0.09
N ASP A 460 2.88 17.53 1.12
CA ASP A 460 2.15 17.24 2.35
C ASP A 460 0.81 17.99 2.47
N GLY A 461 0.44 18.84 1.51
CA GLY A 461 -0.82 19.58 1.53
C GLY A 461 -2.06 18.73 1.83
N VAL A 462 -3.04 19.26 2.58
CA VAL A 462 -4.31 18.54 2.92
C VAL A 462 -5.00 18.09 1.64
N PHE A 463 -5.05 19.01 0.68
CA PHE A 463 -5.62 18.84 -0.64
C PHE A 463 -4.54 18.69 -1.70
N ARG A 464 -3.40 18.13 -1.27
CA ARG A 464 -2.26 17.69 -2.07
C ARG A 464 -1.36 18.81 -2.59
N GLU A 465 -1.86 19.64 -3.49
CA GLU A 465 -1.08 20.71 -4.14
C GLU A 465 -1.54 22.11 -3.70
N ASP A 466 -2.15 22.23 -2.52
CA ASP A 466 -2.68 23.51 -2.03
C ASP A 466 -1.63 24.63 -1.98
N ALA A 467 -0.44 24.40 -1.45
CA ALA A 467 0.63 25.40 -1.53
C ALA A 467 1.08 25.71 -2.98
N HIS A 468 1.06 24.70 -3.85
CA HIS A 468 1.54 24.82 -5.23
C HIS A 468 0.69 25.78 -6.07
N TRP A 469 -0.64 25.74 -5.92
CA TRP A 469 -1.54 26.55 -6.75
C TRP A 469 -1.41 28.04 -6.50
N ILE A 470 -1.36 28.47 -5.25
CA ILE A 470 -1.11 29.87 -4.92
C ILE A 470 0.28 30.32 -5.33
N ALA A 471 1.30 29.47 -5.17
CA ALA A 471 2.63 29.77 -5.64
C ALA A 471 2.65 29.94 -7.18
N ASN A 472 1.96 29.08 -7.94
CA ASN A 472 1.83 29.20 -9.39
C ASN A 472 1.16 30.52 -9.79
N ARG A 473 0.05 30.88 -9.12
CA ARG A 473 -0.65 32.15 -9.36
C ARG A 473 0.25 33.35 -9.11
N LEU A 474 1.07 33.32 -8.06
CA LEU A 474 2.04 34.37 -7.75
C LEU A 474 3.17 34.45 -8.79
N HIS A 475 3.70 33.31 -9.25
CA HIS A 475 4.71 33.28 -10.33
C HIS A 475 4.16 33.80 -11.66
N MET A 476 2.88 33.55 -11.96
CA MET A 476 2.21 34.08 -13.16
C MET A 476 1.92 35.59 -13.06
N ARG A 477 2.01 36.18 -11.85
CA ARG A 477 1.79 37.61 -11.60
C ARG A 477 2.92 38.21 -10.77
N PRO A 478 4.14 38.31 -11.33
CA PRO A 478 5.33 38.79 -10.59
C PRO A 478 5.16 40.19 -9.99
N ALA A 479 4.28 41.03 -10.57
CA ALA A 479 3.95 42.35 -10.04
C ALA A 479 3.33 42.32 -8.62
N LEU A 480 2.77 41.18 -8.19
CA LEU A 480 2.22 41.00 -6.84
C LEU A 480 3.26 40.50 -5.82
N VAL A 481 4.45 40.12 -6.28
CA VAL A 481 5.52 39.57 -5.45
C VAL A 481 6.38 40.72 -4.94
N THR A 482 5.85 41.49 -3.99
CA THR A 482 6.55 42.62 -3.37
C THR A 482 7.46 42.16 -2.25
N LYS A 483 8.38 43.02 -1.80
CA LYS A 483 9.28 42.76 -0.65
C LYS A 483 8.52 42.51 0.68
N GLU A 484 7.23 42.83 0.72
CA GLU A 484 6.37 42.65 1.89
C GLU A 484 5.53 41.36 1.84
N LEU A 485 5.58 40.60 0.74
CA LEU A 485 4.97 39.29 0.64
C LEU A 485 5.96 38.21 1.10
N HIS A 486 5.63 37.51 2.18
CA HIS A 486 6.47 36.49 2.78
C HIS A 486 5.88 35.10 2.55
N TRP A 487 6.75 34.14 2.30
CA TRP A 487 6.42 32.72 2.19
C TRP A 487 7.16 31.95 3.27
N LEU A 488 6.43 31.25 4.14
CA LEU A 488 7.02 30.38 5.15
C LEU A 488 6.54 28.95 4.94
N GLU A 489 7.43 28.10 4.43
CA GLU A 489 7.21 26.65 4.38
C GLU A 489 7.57 26.06 5.75
N THR A 490 6.60 25.43 6.43
CA THR A 490 6.83 24.80 7.74
C THR A 490 6.08 23.49 7.86
N THR A 491 6.62 22.56 8.67
CA THR A 491 5.92 21.31 8.95
C THR A 491 4.69 21.60 9.81
N PRO A 492 3.50 21.08 9.48
CA PRO A 492 2.32 21.32 10.29
C PRO A 492 2.52 20.92 11.76
N GLY A 493 2.24 21.84 12.68
CA GLY A 493 2.50 21.67 14.12
C GLY A 493 3.78 22.33 14.65
N GLU A 494 4.60 22.98 13.80
CA GLU A 494 5.84 23.64 14.21
C GLU A 494 5.67 25.15 14.51
N SER A 495 4.92 25.48 15.57
CA SER A 495 4.64 26.88 15.96
C SER A 495 5.87 27.72 16.28
N LYS A 496 6.96 27.11 16.76
CA LYS A 496 8.20 27.83 17.09
C LYS A 496 8.83 28.49 15.86
N SER A 497 8.78 27.83 14.70
CA SER A 497 9.30 28.37 13.44
C SER A 497 8.50 29.60 13.00
N VAL A 498 7.18 29.56 13.15
CA VAL A 498 6.29 30.70 12.87
C VAL A 498 6.56 31.86 13.82
N LEU A 499 6.65 31.59 15.13
CA LEU A 499 6.93 32.62 16.14
C LEU A 499 8.29 33.28 15.93
N ASN A 500 9.34 32.49 15.68
CA ASN A 500 10.68 32.99 15.40
C ASN A 500 10.68 33.87 14.14
N PHE A 501 10.01 33.42 13.07
CA PHE A 501 9.90 34.19 11.83
C PHE A 501 9.21 35.54 12.06
N LEU A 502 8.09 35.56 12.79
CA LEU A 502 7.36 36.79 13.10
C LEU A 502 8.17 37.73 13.98
N ASN A 503 8.80 37.22 15.04
CA ASN A 503 9.71 37.99 15.89
C ASN A 503 10.85 38.60 15.07
N ASP A 504 11.47 37.82 14.19
CA ASP A 504 12.56 38.30 13.32
C ASP A 504 12.09 39.30 12.27
N LEU A 505 10.88 39.12 11.72
CA LEU A 505 10.26 40.03 10.75
C LEU A 505 9.98 41.39 11.39
N HIS A 506 9.65 41.40 12.67
CA HIS A 506 9.32 42.60 13.44
C HIS A 506 10.53 43.29 14.08
N ARG A 507 11.74 42.73 13.96
CA ARG A 507 12.97 43.39 14.44
C ARG A 507 13.29 44.67 13.64
N PRO A 508 13.61 45.80 14.30
CA PRO A 508 13.91 47.08 13.63
C PRO A 508 15.05 47.01 12.61
N GLU A 509 16.17 46.34 12.95
CA GLU A 509 17.38 46.26 12.11
C GLU A 509 17.15 45.48 10.80
N ARG A 510 16.24 44.50 10.80
CA ARG A 510 15.94 43.67 9.63
C ARG A 510 15.00 44.38 8.65
N GLN A 511 14.17 45.30 9.13
CA GLN A 511 13.31 46.13 8.27
C GLN A 511 14.13 46.98 7.29
N ALA A 512 15.36 47.37 7.66
CA ALA A 512 16.27 48.12 6.78
C ALA A 512 16.93 47.27 5.67
N LYS A 513 16.85 45.93 5.73
CA LYS A 513 17.49 44.99 4.79
C LYS A 513 16.50 44.00 4.14
N LYS A 514 15.31 44.45 3.69
CA LYS A 514 14.38 43.58 2.96
C LYS A 514 14.84 43.36 1.49
N SER A 515 15.35 42.16 1.21
CA SER A 515 15.52 41.64 -0.16
C SER A 515 14.19 41.19 -0.75
N THR A 516 14.04 41.20 -2.07
CA THR A 516 12.86 40.67 -2.77
C THR A 516 12.60 39.22 -2.32
N PRO A 517 11.34 38.79 -2.10
CA PRO A 517 11.06 37.44 -1.61
C PRO A 517 11.44 36.44 -2.69
N VAL A 518 12.17 35.40 -2.29
CA VAL A 518 12.40 34.25 -3.15
C VAL A 518 11.20 33.33 -2.98
N LEU A 519 10.19 33.48 -3.84
CA LEU A 519 9.15 32.47 -3.96
C LEU A 519 9.81 31.11 -4.26
N PRO A 520 9.28 30.00 -3.73
CA PRO A 520 9.82 28.68 -4.04
C PRO A 520 9.78 28.45 -5.55
N VAL A 521 10.91 28.05 -6.14
CA VAL A 521 11.01 27.70 -7.57
C VAL A 521 10.17 26.44 -7.83
N LEU A 522 9.10 26.57 -8.62
CA LEU A 522 8.11 25.50 -8.80
C LEU A 522 8.50 24.46 -9.86
N LYS A 523 9.26 24.85 -10.89
CA LYS A 523 9.47 24.03 -12.09
C LYS A 523 10.73 23.15 -12.06
N GLU A 524 11.52 23.20 -10.99
CA GLU A 524 12.85 22.56 -10.94
C GLU A 524 13.14 21.75 -9.67
N ARG A 525 12.16 21.47 -8.79
CA ARG A 525 12.43 20.70 -7.56
C ARG A 525 12.92 19.26 -7.83
N SER A 526 12.57 18.64 -8.96
CA SER A 526 13.13 17.34 -9.38
C SER A 526 14.60 17.39 -9.84
N ARG A 527 15.13 18.60 -10.08
CA ARG A 527 16.54 18.87 -10.38
C ARG A 527 17.33 19.28 -9.13
N LEU A 528 16.67 19.52 -8.00
CA LEU A 528 17.36 19.83 -6.75
C LEU A 528 18.28 18.67 -6.38
N MET A 529 19.52 19.01 -6.07
CA MET A 529 20.47 18.06 -5.51
C MET A 529 20.42 18.15 -3.98
N PRO A 530 20.35 17.00 -3.28
CA PRO A 530 20.47 16.98 -1.83
C PRO A 530 21.88 17.43 -1.43
N SER A 531 21.99 18.06 -0.25
CA SER A 531 23.29 18.19 0.39
C SER A 531 23.84 16.80 0.76
N LEU A 532 25.15 16.68 0.96
CA LEU A 532 25.75 15.40 1.39
C LEU A 532 25.08 14.84 2.65
N VAL A 533 24.78 15.71 3.62
CA VAL A 533 24.07 15.34 4.86
C VAL A 533 22.67 14.83 4.56
N SER A 534 21.90 15.54 3.72
CA SER A 534 20.54 15.12 3.34
C SER A 534 20.55 13.79 2.60
N ALA A 535 21.53 13.58 1.70
CA ALA A 535 21.70 12.33 0.97
C ALA A 535 22.02 11.16 1.89
N LEU A 536 22.95 11.35 2.82
CA LEU A 536 23.34 10.32 3.79
C LEU A 536 22.18 9.96 4.72
N VAL A 537 21.53 10.96 5.31
CA VAL A 537 20.42 10.74 6.25
C VAL A 537 19.22 10.11 5.55
N GLY A 538 18.85 10.56 4.35
CA GLY A 538 17.80 9.94 3.55
C GLY A 538 18.09 8.47 3.23
N THR A 539 19.34 8.16 2.86
CA THR A 539 19.79 6.78 2.62
C THR A 539 19.73 5.93 3.90
N LEU A 540 20.18 6.45 5.04
CA LEU A 540 20.14 5.74 6.33
C LEU A 540 18.71 5.44 6.78
N ILE A 541 17.78 6.38 6.59
CA ILE A 541 16.36 6.17 6.90
C ILE A 541 15.78 5.06 6.02
N LEU A 542 16.02 5.11 4.70
CA LEU A 542 15.54 4.08 3.79
C LEU A 542 16.19 2.71 4.08
N PHE A 543 17.49 2.67 4.35
CA PHE A 543 18.18 1.48 4.82
C PHE A 543 17.53 0.90 6.07
N ALA A 544 17.23 1.74 7.08
CA ALA A 544 16.57 1.29 8.30
C ALA A 544 15.15 0.76 8.05
N ILE A 545 14.39 1.39 7.14
CA ILE A 545 13.08 0.91 6.71
C ILE A 545 13.19 -0.47 6.06
N PHE A 546 14.15 -0.68 5.16
CA PHE A 546 14.34 -1.97 4.48
C PHE A 546 14.89 -3.06 5.42
N ALA A 547 15.71 -2.66 6.39
CA ALA A 547 16.27 -3.54 7.41
C ALA A 547 15.26 -3.88 8.53
N LEU A 548 14.10 -3.23 8.58
CA LEU A 548 13.11 -3.38 9.65
C LEU A 548 12.61 -4.82 9.81
N ALA A 549 12.59 -5.59 8.72
CA ALA A 549 12.18 -7.00 8.73
C ALA A 549 13.21 -7.95 9.34
N LEU A 550 14.51 -7.60 9.29
CA LEU A 550 15.60 -8.49 9.71
C LEU A 550 15.53 -9.03 11.15
N PRO A 551 15.13 -8.25 12.18
CA PRO A 551 15.06 -8.73 13.55
C PRO A 551 13.70 -9.35 13.91
N LEU A 552 12.76 -9.46 12.98
CA LEU A 552 11.37 -9.80 13.28
C LEU A 552 11.02 -11.28 13.05
N ASP A 553 11.96 -12.14 12.72
CA ASP A 553 11.64 -13.57 12.51
C ASP A 553 11.03 -14.18 13.78
N VAL A 554 9.84 -14.78 13.63
CA VAL A 554 9.08 -15.43 14.71
C VAL A 554 9.22 -16.94 14.55
N LEU A 555 9.58 -17.64 15.62
CA LEU A 555 9.62 -19.10 15.58
C LEU A 555 8.19 -19.65 15.50
N ALA A 556 7.87 -20.39 14.44
CA ALA A 556 6.62 -21.12 14.33
C ALA A 556 6.88 -22.62 14.58
N GLY A 557 6.10 -23.23 15.47
CA GLY A 557 6.07 -24.68 15.69
C GLY A 557 4.81 -25.28 15.10
N MET A 558 4.83 -26.58 14.81
CA MET A 558 3.63 -27.35 14.47
C MET A 558 3.26 -28.29 15.60
N SER A 559 2.00 -28.25 16.05
CA SER A 559 1.46 -29.25 16.98
C SER A 559 1.61 -30.69 16.43
N ALA A 560 1.42 -30.86 15.11
CA ALA A 560 1.61 -32.13 14.42
C ALA A 560 3.04 -32.67 14.45
N ALA A 561 4.06 -31.82 14.68
CA ALA A 561 5.44 -32.27 14.83
C ALA A 561 5.70 -32.99 16.17
N GLN A 562 4.71 -33.09 17.05
CA GLN A 562 4.78 -33.94 18.24
C GLN A 562 4.28 -35.37 17.97
N GLY A 563 3.64 -35.61 16.81
CA GLY A 563 3.17 -36.93 16.35
C GLY A 563 4.07 -37.50 15.26
N SER A 564 3.53 -38.41 14.45
CA SER A 564 4.16 -38.92 13.23
C SER A 564 3.24 -38.65 12.03
N ALA A 565 3.69 -38.97 10.81
CA ALA A 565 2.83 -38.82 9.64
C ALA A 565 3.07 -39.89 8.58
N ILE A 566 2.04 -40.13 7.78
CA ILE A 566 2.12 -40.91 6.56
C ILE A 566 2.02 -39.96 5.38
N ARG A 567 2.93 -40.10 4.42
CA ARG A 567 2.79 -39.50 3.10
C ARG A 567 2.53 -40.56 2.06
N VAL A 568 1.55 -40.34 1.21
CA VAL A 568 1.27 -41.22 0.08
C VAL A 568 1.61 -40.48 -1.19
N ALA A 569 2.66 -40.93 -1.87
CA ALA A 569 3.09 -40.41 -3.16
C ALA A 569 2.71 -41.41 -4.27
N LEU A 570 1.89 -40.94 -5.20
CA LEU A 570 1.47 -41.69 -6.38
C LEU A 570 2.06 -41.02 -7.62
N ASP A 571 2.58 -41.82 -8.55
CA ASP A 571 2.84 -41.40 -9.92
C ASP A 571 2.66 -42.59 -10.88
N LEU A 572 1.42 -42.81 -11.31
CA LEU A 572 1.05 -43.94 -12.16
C LEU A 572 0.07 -43.56 -13.26
N LYS A 573 -0.19 -44.48 -14.18
CA LYS A 573 -1.31 -44.39 -15.11
C LYS A 573 -2.32 -45.46 -14.71
N GLY A 574 -3.60 -45.10 -14.62
CA GLY A 574 -4.66 -46.11 -14.47
C GLY A 574 -4.63 -47.09 -15.65
N LYS A 575 -5.25 -48.25 -15.53
CA LYS A 575 -5.34 -49.17 -16.68
C LYS A 575 -6.13 -48.50 -17.81
N ILE A 576 -5.88 -48.89 -19.05
CA ILE A 576 -6.58 -48.30 -20.19
C ILE A 576 -7.97 -48.92 -20.30
N SER A 577 -9.00 -48.08 -20.27
CA SER A 577 -10.35 -48.48 -20.70
C SER A 577 -10.32 -48.61 -22.22
N SER A 578 -10.83 -49.72 -22.74
CA SER A 578 -10.75 -50.13 -24.15
C SER A 578 -10.88 -48.98 -25.14
N ALA A 579 -9.98 -48.89 -26.12
CA ALA A 579 -10.06 -47.89 -27.18
C ALA A 579 -11.37 -48.03 -27.97
N ASN A 580 -12.18 -46.97 -28.02
CA ASN A 580 -13.40 -46.95 -28.83
C ASN A 580 -13.02 -46.96 -30.32
N ILE A 581 -13.25 -48.09 -30.99
CA ILE A 581 -13.11 -48.18 -32.45
C ILE A 581 -14.22 -47.33 -33.07
N PRO A 582 -13.90 -46.33 -33.92
CA PRO A 582 -14.92 -45.51 -34.57
C PRO A 582 -15.93 -46.37 -35.35
N GLU A 583 -17.22 -46.04 -35.27
CA GLU A 583 -18.28 -46.79 -35.96
C GLU A 583 -17.97 -46.92 -37.47
N GLY A 584 -18.01 -48.15 -37.97
CA GLY A 584 -17.74 -48.48 -39.37
C GLY A 584 -16.29 -48.84 -39.71
N MET A 585 -15.39 -48.90 -38.72
CA MET A 585 -13.98 -49.28 -38.91
C MET A 585 -13.70 -50.68 -38.34
N THR A 586 -13.07 -51.56 -39.12
CA THR A 586 -12.61 -52.89 -38.65
C THR A 586 -11.09 -52.92 -38.66
N LEU A 587 -10.49 -53.28 -37.52
CA LEU A 587 -9.05 -53.42 -37.39
C LEU A 587 -8.56 -54.73 -38.06
N PRO A 588 -7.38 -54.73 -38.71
CA PRO A 588 -6.74 -55.95 -39.20
C PRO A 588 -6.51 -56.97 -38.09
N GLU A 589 -6.48 -58.26 -38.42
CA GLU A 589 -6.18 -59.34 -37.46
C GLU A 589 -4.80 -59.09 -36.79
N GLY A 590 -4.79 -59.00 -35.46
CA GLY A 590 -3.58 -58.71 -34.66
C GLY A 590 -3.26 -57.23 -34.45
N ALA A 591 -4.07 -56.30 -34.99
CA ALA A 591 -3.90 -54.88 -34.75
C ALA A 591 -4.42 -54.48 -33.35
N ASP A 592 -3.55 -53.81 -32.59
CA ASP A 592 -3.83 -53.36 -31.23
C ASP A 592 -4.56 -52.01 -31.25
N ALA A 593 -5.88 -52.04 -30.99
CA ALA A 593 -6.75 -50.87 -30.98
C ALA A 593 -6.24 -49.77 -30.04
N GLU A 594 -5.60 -50.15 -28.93
CA GLU A 594 -5.05 -49.26 -27.91
C GLU A 594 -3.87 -48.45 -28.45
N LYS A 595 -2.96 -49.09 -29.21
CA LYS A 595 -1.82 -48.42 -29.85
C LYS A 595 -2.22 -47.52 -31.01
N ILE A 596 -3.36 -47.81 -31.65
CA ILE A 596 -3.80 -47.13 -32.88
C ILE A 596 -4.67 -45.91 -32.57
N PHE A 597 -5.65 -46.06 -31.68
CA PHE A 597 -6.61 -44.99 -31.38
C PHE A 597 -6.34 -44.28 -30.05
N GLY A 598 -5.52 -44.87 -29.18
CA GLY A 598 -5.41 -44.44 -27.79
C GLY A 598 -6.69 -44.75 -26.99
N GLY A 599 -6.56 -45.01 -25.70
CA GLY A 599 -7.71 -45.20 -24.80
C GLY A 599 -7.62 -44.28 -23.58
N THR A 600 -8.76 -44.02 -22.95
CA THR A 600 -8.84 -43.24 -21.70
C THR A 600 -8.38 -44.09 -20.53
N HIS A 601 -7.53 -43.55 -19.67
CA HIS A 601 -7.11 -44.25 -18.45
C HIS A 601 -8.24 -44.24 -17.42
N TYR A 602 -8.39 -45.33 -16.66
CA TYR A 602 -9.28 -45.35 -15.51
C TYR A 602 -8.79 -44.37 -14.43
N PRO A 603 -9.71 -43.76 -13.66
CA PRO A 603 -9.35 -43.04 -12.43
C PRO A 603 -8.66 -43.99 -11.45
N VAL A 604 -7.75 -43.45 -10.64
CA VAL A 604 -7.06 -44.21 -9.60
C VAL A 604 -7.64 -43.81 -8.25
N SER A 605 -8.21 -44.76 -7.53
CA SER A 605 -8.71 -44.58 -6.17
C SER A 605 -7.74 -45.21 -5.18
N ILE A 606 -7.45 -44.51 -4.09
CA ILE A 606 -6.69 -45.06 -2.96
C ILE A 606 -7.55 -45.09 -1.71
N ARG A 607 -7.32 -46.09 -0.87
CA ARG A 607 -7.86 -46.17 0.48
C ARG A 607 -6.73 -46.51 1.43
N LEU A 608 -6.50 -45.66 2.43
CA LEU A 608 -5.56 -45.92 3.50
C LEU A 608 -6.34 -46.25 4.78
N VAL A 609 -6.04 -47.42 5.34
CA VAL A 609 -6.61 -47.91 6.59
C VAL A 609 -5.49 -47.98 7.63
N VAL A 610 -5.69 -47.33 8.77
CA VAL A 610 -4.77 -47.34 9.91
C VAL A 610 -5.53 -47.88 11.12
N ASP A 611 -5.01 -48.95 11.73
CA ASP A 611 -5.62 -49.65 12.88
C ASP A 611 -7.10 -50.01 12.64
N GLY A 612 -7.41 -50.49 11.43
CA GLY A 612 -8.75 -50.89 11.02
C GLY A 612 -9.72 -49.73 10.72
N LYS A 613 -9.27 -48.47 10.78
CA LYS A 613 -10.07 -47.30 10.42
C LYS A 613 -9.58 -46.69 9.11
N THR A 614 -10.49 -46.44 8.18
CA THR A 614 -10.17 -45.68 6.96
C THR A 614 -9.85 -44.23 7.33
N VAL A 615 -8.61 -43.82 7.10
CA VAL A 615 -8.13 -42.46 7.36
C VAL A 615 -8.06 -41.61 6.09
N LEU A 616 -8.05 -42.25 4.92
CA LEU A 616 -8.07 -41.58 3.62
C LEU A 616 -8.79 -42.48 2.60
N GLU A 617 -9.67 -41.90 1.79
CA GLU A 617 -10.26 -42.53 0.61
C GLU A 617 -10.50 -41.47 -0.46
N GLU A 618 -9.70 -41.49 -1.53
CA GLU A 618 -9.71 -40.45 -2.57
C GLU A 618 -9.62 -41.06 -3.96
N THR A 619 -10.21 -40.38 -4.96
CA THR A 619 -10.20 -40.82 -6.37
C THR A 619 -9.62 -39.73 -7.27
N TYR A 620 -8.51 -40.04 -7.92
CA TYR A 620 -7.79 -39.13 -8.80
C TYR A 620 -8.09 -39.41 -10.28
N GLN A 621 -8.33 -38.33 -11.02
CA GLN A 621 -8.61 -38.39 -12.45
C GLN A 621 -7.32 -38.29 -13.29
N PRO A 622 -7.24 -38.98 -14.44
CA PRO A 622 -6.10 -38.85 -15.36
C PRO A 622 -5.89 -37.43 -15.85
N SER A 623 -4.63 -37.00 -15.99
CA SER A 623 -4.31 -35.66 -16.49
C SER A 623 -4.49 -35.52 -18.02
N GLY A 624 -4.54 -34.29 -18.51
CA GLY A 624 -4.67 -33.97 -19.94
C GLY A 624 -6.12 -33.92 -20.44
N VAL A 625 -6.38 -33.09 -21.46
CA VAL A 625 -7.73 -32.84 -22.02
C VAL A 625 -8.38 -34.14 -22.55
N SER A 626 -7.56 -35.11 -22.97
CA SER A 626 -8.00 -36.42 -23.45
C SER A 626 -8.12 -37.49 -22.37
N GLY A 627 -7.76 -37.23 -21.11
CA GLY A 627 -7.79 -38.25 -20.04
C GLY A 627 -6.73 -39.35 -20.17
N ASN A 628 -5.64 -39.09 -20.90
CA ASN A 628 -4.58 -40.08 -21.21
C ASN A 628 -3.24 -39.80 -20.49
N GLY A 629 -3.21 -38.78 -19.63
CA GLY A 629 -2.04 -38.39 -18.86
C GLY A 629 -1.82 -39.24 -17.60
N ARG A 630 -0.69 -39.00 -16.93
CA ARG A 630 -0.36 -39.65 -15.64
C ARG A 630 -1.21 -39.07 -14.52
N ILE A 631 -1.40 -39.86 -13.48
CA ILE A 631 -1.97 -39.46 -12.20
C ILE A 631 -0.80 -39.35 -11.23
N SER A 632 -0.58 -38.14 -10.73
CA SER A 632 0.34 -37.91 -9.62
C SER A 632 -0.47 -37.46 -8.41
N ALA A 633 -0.11 -37.86 -7.20
CA ALA A 633 -0.75 -37.36 -5.99
C ALA A 633 0.24 -37.38 -4.82
N LEU A 634 0.09 -36.42 -3.90
CA LEU A 634 0.82 -36.42 -2.64
C LEU A 634 -0.16 -36.12 -1.51
N GLU A 635 -0.44 -37.12 -0.68
CA GLU A 635 -1.30 -36.98 0.49
C GLU A 635 -0.47 -36.91 1.77
N PHE A 636 -1.00 -36.19 2.77
CA PHE A 636 -0.38 -36.04 4.07
C PHE A 636 -1.41 -36.38 5.16
N ILE A 637 -1.13 -37.42 5.93
CA ILE A 637 -1.99 -37.89 7.01
C ILE A 637 -1.19 -37.84 8.31
N SER A 638 -1.61 -37.01 9.27
CA SER A 638 -1.01 -37.02 10.60
C SER A 638 -1.57 -38.19 11.41
N ILE A 639 -0.68 -38.93 12.07
CA ILE A 639 -1.03 -40.05 12.95
C ILE A 639 -0.20 -39.99 14.25
N PRO A 640 -0.68 -40.59 15.35
CA PRO A 640 0.12 -40.69 16.57
C PRO A 640 1.46 -41.40 16.32
N SER A 641 2.46 -41.17 17.18
CA SER A 641 3.65 -42.03 17.22
C SER A 641 3.31 -43.35 17.92
N GLY A 642 3.92 -44.45 17.47
CA GLY A 642 3.64 -45.78 17.97
C GLY A 642 3.59 -46.85 16.88
N SER A 643 3.13 -48.04 17.27
CA SER A 643 2.95 -49.16 16.35
C SER A 643 1.55 -49.12 15.76
N HIS A 644 1.47 -49.08 14.43
CA HIS A 644 0.22 -48.98 13.69
C HIS A 644 0.14 -50.06 12.61
N GLN A 645 -1.02 -50.71 12.50
CA GLN A 645 -1.31 -51.60 11.36
C GLN A 645 -1.77 -50.75 10.19
N ILE A 646 -1.03 -50.75 9.09
CA ILE A 646 -1.31 -49.92 7.92
C ILE A 646 -1.62 -50.80 6.72
N GLU A 647 -2.77 -50.57 6.13
CA GLU A 647 -3.19 -51.20 4.88
C GLU A 647 -3.49 -50.14 3.83
N MET A 648 -2.86 -50.26 2.66
CA MET A 648 -3.11 -49.40 1.52
C MET A 648 -3.77 -50.22 0.41
N LEU A 649 -4.92 -49.74 -0.05
CA LEU A 649 -5.67 -50.32 -1.15
C LEU A 649 -5.68 -49.37 -2.34
N LEU A 650 -5.62 -49.94 -3.54
CA LEU A 650 -5.62 -49.24 -4.82
C LEU A 650 -6.72 -49.81 -5.72
N LYS A 651 -7.42 -48.94 -6.44
CA LYS A 651 -8.33 -49.29 -7.54
C LYS A 651 -7.95 -48.47 -8.76
N ASP A 652 -7.60 -49.12 -9.86
CA ASP A 652 -7.11 -48.48 -11.09
C ASP A 652 -7.75 -49.04 -12.36
N ASP A 653 -8.85 -49.80 -12.21
CA ASP A 653 -9.67 -50.42 -13.24
C ASP A 653 -11.13 -50.52 -12.78
N ASP A 654 -11.97 -51.26 -13.52
CA ASP A 654 -13.38 -51.48 -13.19
C ASP A 654 -13.61 -52.41 -11.98
N LYS A 655 -12.56 -53.03 -11.44
CA LYS A 655 -12.63 -54.02 -10.37
C LYS A 655 -12.65 -53.36 -8.99
N ASP A 656 -12.84 -54.16 -7.95
CA ASP A 656 -12.79 -53.70 -6.56
C ASP A 656 -11.37 -53.34 -6.12
N PHE A 657 -11.27 -52.63 -4.99
CA PHE A 657 -9.99 -52.27 -4.37
C PHE A 657 -9.11 -53.51 -4.13
N ARG A 658 -7.85 -53.45 -4.57
CA ARG A 658 -6.82 -54.44 -4.24
C ARG A 658 -5.86 -53.91 -3.18
N THR A 659 -5.44 -54.75 -2.24
CA THR A 659 -4.42 -54.40 -1.26
C THR A 659 -3.05 -54.36 -1.93
N VAL A 660 -2.39 -53.21 -1.92
CA VAL A 660 -1.05 -52.99 -2.48
C VAL A 660 0.03 -52.90 -1.40
N PHE A 661 -0.38 -52.72 -0.13
CA PHE A 661 0.49 -52.78 1.03
C PHE A 661 -0.32 -53.19 2.28
N SER A 662 0.28 -54.02 3.14
CA SER A 662 -0.28 -54.39 4.43
C SER A 662 0.86 -54.79 5.37
N ASP A 663 1.22 -53.94 6.32
CA ASP A 663 2.24 -54.27 7.32
C ASP A 663 2.03 -53.44 8.61
N THR A 664 2.70 -53.86 9.69
CA THR A 664 2.78 -53.09 10.93
C THR A 664 4.02 -52.22 10.91
N LEU A 665 3.84 -50.90 10.98
CA LEU A 665 4.95 -49.95 11.05
C LEU A 665 5.05 -49.36 12.45
N VAL A 666 6.28 -49.19 12.93
CA VAL A 666 6.60 -48.45 14.16
C VAL A 666 7.06 -47.07 13.75
N LEU A 667 6.36 -46.05 14.21
CA LEU A 667 6.59 -44.65 13.85
C LEU A 667 7.09 -43.87 15.05
N ASP A 668 8.31 -43.36 14.94
CA ASP A 668 8.91 -42.48 15.93
C ASP A 668 8.31 -41.06 15.85
N VAL A 669 8.55 -40.28 16.90
CA VAL A 669 8.14 -38.86 16.94
C VAL A 669 8.81 -38.09 15.81
N SER A 670 8.04 -37.25 15.11
CA SER A 670 8.44 -36.46 13.93
C SER A 670 8.84 -37.28 12.70
N GLN A 671 8.71 -38.61 12.74
CA GLN A 671 8.97 -39.46 11.60
C GLN A 671 7.85 -39.34 10.58
N VAL A 672 8.22 -39.26 9.30
CA VAL A 672 7.29 -39.43 8.20
C VAL A 672 7.67 -40.69 7.46
N VAL A 673 6.68 -41.55 7.25
CA VAL A 673 6.83 -42.67 6.32
C VAL A 673 6.21 -42.31 4.98
N VAL A 674 6.98 -42.49 3.91
CA VAL A 674 6.56 -42.19 2.54
C VAL A 674 6.24 -43.48 1.79
N PHE A 675 4.97 -43.66 1.46
CA PHE A 675 4.47 -44.72 0.59
C PHE A 675 4.59 -44.26 -0.85
N ASN A 676 5.55 -44.79 -1.59
CA ASN A 676 5.69 -44.55 -3.02
C ASN A 676 5.18 -45.76 -3.81
N TYR A 677 4.10 -45.60 -4.55
CA TYR A 677 3.63 -46.68 -5.42
C TYR A 677 4.53 -46.81 -6.65
N ASP A 678 5.12 -47.99 -6.85
CA ASP A 678 5.92 -48.31 -8.03
C ASP A 678 5.10 -49.13 -9.03
N ASN A 679 4.76 -48.49 -10.15
CA ASN A 679 3.97 -49.11 -11.20
C ASN A 679 4.65 -50.31 -11.88
N SER A 680 5.98 -50.42 -11.79
CA SER A 680 6.72 -51.54 -12.41
C SER A 680 6.65 -52.81 -11.58
N SER A 681 6.54 -52.68 -10.26
CA SER A 681 6.46 -53.79 -9.31
C SER A 681 5.05 -54.05 -8.77
N ASP A 682 4.05 -53.21 -9.13
CA ASP A 682 2.67 -53.22 -8.61
C ASP A 682 2.63 -53.27 -7.07
N ALA A 683 3.61 -52.60 -6.44
CA ALA A 683 3.85 -52.64 -5.01
C ALA A 683 4.18 -51.25 -4.47
N VAL A 684 3.93 -51.05 -3.18
CA VAL A 684 4.30 -49.82 -2.50
C VAL A 684 5.67 -49.95 -1.88
N ILE A 685 6.57 -49.05 -2.24
CA ILE A 685 7.88 -48.89 -1.63
C ILE A 685 7.73 -47.92 -0.46
N VAL A 686 7.90 -48.45 0.74
CA VAL A 686 7.92 -47.68 1.98
C VAL A 686 9.33 -47.11 2.19
N ARG A 687 9.42 -45.81 2.43
CA ARG A 687 10.68 -45.11 2.71
C ARG A 687 10.60 -44.27 3.96
#